data_AF-A0A6B2KZ96-F1
#
_entry.id   AF-A0A6B2KZ96-F1
#
_cell.length_a   1.000
_cell.length_b   1.000
_cell.length_c   1.000
_cell.angle_alpha   90.00
_cell.angle_beta   90.00
_cell.angle_gamma   90.00
#
_symmetry.space_group_name_H-M   'P 1'
#
loop_
_entity.id
_entity.type
_entity.pdbx_description
1 polymer ?
#
loop_
_entity_poly.entity_id
_entity_poly.type
_entity_poly.pdbx_seq_one_letter_code
_entity_poly.pdbx_strand_id
1 'polypeptide(L)'
;MSDDAKFQDPENENNTISEGLSTLDLVKHAVKTVICTLTDNDRLSVVVFDDVGATPFPLHQMDDAGKKQAIAAVEALGTRGCTNIWAGLLTGMESLRAPPQGLQPEKSRKNTVILLTDGQPNQAPSEGEVRALQQYLEKHPEFKCQVNTFGFGYNLNSRLLHDLAFTGSGTFSFIPDAKILGTCFVNAVANICSNLTQKCKVHLLLQNGAKFSGEVDGKYPVSDVSGGRVVHIGPLQYGQDRDISVPLELPAKDGPYLEIIVEIEKSNGATHKTTFLASNRTPTPTAAAAVLRNHVVGQVSYIVEQWEKGEKSVKPMDDLVAKLANCEAASAFSENADSRLVALNDDVSGRVCKSVSTVERFNRWGKHYLLALNRSHQLQMRTNFMDPGLQIYGGLVFRKLEEEGGKIFVSLPMKKRENYQANAPVAPSTTTNTTYYGGGGGGCFDALSTVKVLKVCAESNLLEEVEVELGEVRRNDLVRVVDERGEVAFARVLCVVKIEIDAKAQREMVQLEGGLIITKNHPIRRNGVWGLPKQVPGAVTVRSSTAHVYNFVLEHSHVLLVNGVECCTFGHQLQDPVAWHPFYATEQVINTLATLPGWENGAVAVNGSIRKLAYTLSTSCLPISNTFTQTTQLIQ
;
A
#
# COMPACT_ATOMS: atom_id res chain seq x y z
N MET A 1 -3.17 -22.43 -9.26
CA MET A 1 -3.51 -22.03 -7.87
C MET A 1 -3.40 -23.12 -6.79
N SER A 2 -3.03 -24.37 -7.11
CA SER A 2 -2.82 -25.43 -6.09
C SER A 2 -1.56 -25.25 -5.26
N ASP A 3 -0.60 -24.51 -5.83
CA ASP A 3 0.73 -24.33 -5.29
C ASP A 3 0.69 -23.61 -3.95
N ASP A 4 1.66 -23.98 -3.13
CA ASP A 4 1.89 -23.41 -1.82
C ASP A 4 2.27 -21.94 -1.94
N ALA A 5 1.56 -21.08 -1.23
CA ALA A 5 1.78 -19.64 -1.20
C ALA A 5 3.03 -19.35 -0.38
N LYS A 6 4.13 -19.24 -1.09
CA LYS A 6 5.45 -19.01 -0.53
C LYS A 6 5.84 -17.54 -0.62
N PHE A 7 6.58 -17.06 0.37
CA PHE A 7 7.15 -15.72 0.34
C PHE A 7 8.59 -15.70 0.80
N GLN A 8 9.32 -14.69 0.35
CA GLN A 8 10.73 -14.55 0.64
C GLN A 8 10.93 -14.00 2.04
N ASP A 9 11.88 -14.56 2.78
CA ASP A 9 12.22 -14.08 4.11
C ASP A 9 12.71 -12.62 4.01
N PRO A 10 12.05 -11.66 4.68
CA PRO A 10 12.47 -10.26 4.68
C PRO A 10 13.89 -10.05 5.21
N GLU A 11 14.41 -10.99 6.01
CA GLU A 11 15.74 -10.94 6.60
C GLU A 11 16.78 -11.73 5.79
N ASN A 12 16.34 -12.61 4.88
CA ASN A 12 17.23 -13.40 4.02
C ASN A 12 16.58 -13.70 2.67
N GLU A 13 16.93 -12.92 1.64
CA GLU A 13 16.42 -13.11 0.28
C GLU A 13 16.73 -14.50 -0.32
N ASN A 14 17.58 -15.33 0.27
CA ASN A 14 17.80 -16.70 -0.22
C ASN A 14 16.86 -17.74 0.43
N ASN A 15 16.08 -17.33 1.43
CA ASN A 15 15.15 -18.20 2.14
C ASN A 15 13.71 -17.95 1.71
N THR A 16 12.93 -19.03 1.61
CA THR A 16 11.51 -18.99 1.23
C THR A 16 10.69 -19.63 2.34
N ILE A 17 9.74 -18.87 2.87
CA ILE A 17 8.84 -19.27 3.94
C ILE A 17 7.53 -19.76 3.32
N SER A 18 7.05 -20.89 3.83
CA SER A 18 5.72 -21.43 3.56
C SER A 18 4.94 -21.49 4.87
N GLU A 19 3.67 -21.12 4.81
CA GLU A 19 2.77 -21.10 5.97
C GLU A 19 1.59 -22.07 5.83
N GLY A 20 1.67 -23.01 4.87
CA GLY A 20 0.68 -24.06 4.66
C GLY A 20 -0.64 -23.58 4.04
N LEU A 21 -0.61 -22.43 3.35
CA LEU A 21 -1.72 -21.88 2.58
C LEU A 21 -1.40 -22.00 1.10
N SER A 22 -2.40 -22.28 0.27
CA SER A 22 -2.24 -22.18 -1.18
C SER A 22 -2.68 -20.84 -1.72
N THR A 23 -2.25 -20.55 -2.95
CA THR A 23 -2.73 -19.35 -3.66
C THR A 23 -4.25 -19.32 -3.77
N LEU A 24 -4.91 -20.47 -3.95
CA LEU A 24 -6.38 -20.52 -3.95
C LEU A 24 -6.97 -20.14 -2.57
N ASP A 25 -6.33 -20.51 -1.47
CA ASP A 25 -6.82 -20.13 -0.12
C ASP A 25 -6.74 -18.62 0.08
N LEU A 26 -5.67 -17.98 -0.40
CA LEU A 26 -5.52 -16.53 -0.44
C LEU A 26 -6.61 -15.88 -1.31
N VAL A 27 -6.83 -16.40 -2.52
CA VAL A 27 -7.87 -15.91 -3.44
C VAL A 27 -9.25 -16.02 -2.82
N LYS A 28 -9.61 -17.17 -2.24
CA LYS A 28 -10.89 -17.35 -1.54
C LYS A 28 -11.06 -16.34 -0.41
N HIS A 29 -10.01 -16.13 0.38
CA HIS A 29 -10.05 -15.17 1.47
C HIS A 29 -10.26 -13.73 0.98
N ALA A 30 -9.56 -13.34 -0.07
CA ALA A 30 -9.72 -12.05 -0.72
C ALA A 30 -11.13 -11.84 -1.29
N VAL A 31 -11.67 -12.82 -2.03
CA VAL A 31 -13.02 -12.73 -2.62
C VAL A 31 -14.10 -12.67 -1.53
N LYS A 32 -13.96 -13.41 -0.43
CA LYS A 32 -14.86 -13.29 0.72
C LYS A 32 -14.86 -11.88 1.31
N THR A 33 -13.70 -11.24 1.37
CA THR A 33 -13.60 -9.84 1.82
C THR A 33 -14.40 -8.92 0.90
N VAL A 34 -14.27 -9.07 -0.41
CA VAL A 34 -15.09 -8.33 -1.38
C VAL A 34 -16.57 -8.54 -1.12
N ILE A 35 -17.02 -9.79 -1.03
CA ILE A 35 -18.43 -10.14 -0.79
C ILE A 35 -18.96 -9.48 0.50
N CYS A 36 -18.20 -9.52 1.58
CA CYS A 36 -18.63 -8.99 2.87
C CYS A 36 -18.68 -7.45 2.89
N THR A 37 -17.81 -6.77 2.14
CA THR A 37 -17.78 -5.30 2.03
C THR A 37 -18.90 -4.72 1.16
N LEU A 38 -19.43 -5.48 0.21
CA LEU A 38 -20.54 -5.02 -0.64
C LEU A 38 -21.83 -4.80 0.17
N THR A 39 -22.72 -3.94 -0.33
CA THR A 39 -24.02 -3.63 0.28
C THR A 39 -25.16 -4.36 -0.43
N ASP A 40 -26.37 -4.30 0.13
CA ASP A 40 -27.60 -4.81 -0.49
C ASP A 40 -27.92 -4.14 -1.84
N ASN A 41 -27.39 -2.94 -2.09
CA ASN A 41 -27.49 -2.23 -3.35
C ASN A 41 -26.54 -2.77 -4.43
N ASP A 42 -25.57 -3.61 -4.07
CA ASP A 42 -24.56 -4.14 -4.98
C ASP A 42 -24.94 -5.52 -5.54
N ARG A 43 -24.26 -5.90 -6.62
CA ARG A 43 -24.44 -7.20 -7.26
C ARG A 43 -23.09 -7.81 -7.57
N LEU A 44 -22.99 -9.12 -7.43
CA LEU A 44 -21.75 -9.86 -7.68
C LEU A 44 -22.06 -11.18 -8.40
N SER A 45 -21.16 -11.55 -9.31
CA SER A 45 -21.08 -12.88 -9.93
C SER A 45 -19.70 -13.46 -9.65
N VAL A 46 -19.60 -14.76 -9.42
CA VAL A 46 -18.32 -15.48 -9.35
C VAL A 46 -18.14 -16.27 -10.62
N VAL A 47 -17.05 -15.99 -11.34
CA VAL A 47 -16.62 -16.71 -12.53
C VAL A 47 -15.33 -17.46 -12.21
N VAL A 48 -15.26 -18.70 -12.64
CA VAL A 48 -14.04 -19.52 -12.61
C VAL A 48 -13.63 -19.83 -14.03
N PHE A 49 -12.33 -19.99 -14.25
CA PHE A 49 -11.82 -20.35 -15.55
C PHE A 49 -10.66 -21.33 -15.45
N ASP A 50 -10.62 -22.23 -16.41
CA ASP A 50 -9.61 -23.24 -16.67
C ASP A 50 -9.28 -23.21 -18.18
N ASP A 51 -9.62 -24.23 -18.95
CA ASP A 51 -9.70 -24.18 -20.41
C ASP A 51 -10.97 -23.46 -20.92
N VAL A 52 -12.03 -23.43 -20.10
CA VAL A 52 -13.29 -22.73 -20.36
C VAL A 52 -13.63 -21.74 -19.23
N GLY A 53 -14.64 -20.89 -19.44
CA GLY A 53 -15.21 -20.04 -18.39
C GLY A 53 -16.52 -20.62 -17.88
N ALA A 54 -16.73 -20.59 -16.57
CA ALA A 54 -17.98 -21.03 -15.94
C ALA A 54 -18.39 -20.07 -14.81
N THR A 55 -19.70 -19.97 -14.56
CA THR A 55 -20.27 -19.03 -13.58
C THR A 55 -20.91 -19.80 -12.42
N PRO A 56 -20.12 -20.32 -11.45
CA PRO A 56 -20.64 -21.07 -10.31
C PRO A 56 -21.58 -20.24 -9.42
N PHE A 57 -21.48 -18.91 -9.46
CA PHE A 57 -22.43 -18.01 -8.83
C PHE A 57 -22.87 -16.95 -9.84
N PRO A 58 -24.07 -17.09 -10.44
CA PRO A 58 -24.64 -16.09 -11.34
C PRO A 58 -24.75 -14.72 -10.67
N LEU A 59 -24.86 -13.66 -11.47
CA LEU A 59 -25.02 -12.31 -10.94
C LEU A 59 -26.23 -12.25 -9.98
N HIS A 60 -25.98 -11.83 -8.74
CA HIS A 60 -26.99 -11.81 -7.67
C HIS A 60 -26.84 -10.58 -6.78
N GLN A 61 -27.90 -10.14 -6.10
CA GLN A 61 -27.85 -9.05 -5.12
C GLN A 61 -27.06 -9.46 -3.87
N MET A 62 -26.29 -8.54 -3.30
CA MET A 62 -25.45 -8.79 -2.12
C MET A 62 -26.15 -8.44 -0.80
N ASP A 63 -27.42 -8.83 -0.68
CA ASP A 63 -28.11 -8.91 0.61
C ASP A 63 -27.54 -10.06 1.48
N ASP A 64 -28.05 -10.23 2.70
CA ASP A 64 -27.56 -11.27 3.62
C ASP A 64 -27.65 -12.69 3.05
N ALA A 65 -28.65 -12.98 2.24
CA ALA A 65 -28.83 -14.29 1.62
C ALA A 65 -27.84 -14.49 0.47
N GLY A 66 -27.73 -13.49 -0.41
CA GLY A 66 -26.80 -13.48 -1.54
C GLY A 66 -25.35 -13.56 -1.10
N LYS A 67 -24.96 -12.85 -0.03
CA LYS A 67 -23.62 -12.95 0.58
C LYS A 67 -23.34 -14.37 1.07
N LYS A 68 -24.28 -15.01 1.78
CA LYS A 68 -24.12 -16.40 2.25
C LYS A 68 -23.95 -17.38 1.09
N GLN A 69 -24.75 -17.24 0.03
CA GLN A 69 -24.66 -18.09 -1.16
C GLN A 69 -23.34 -17.88 -1.92
N ALA A 70 -22.91 -16.63 -2.09
CA ALA A 70 -21.64 -16.30 -2.75
C ALA A 70 -20.44 -16.87 -1.97
N ILE A 71 -20.43 -16.73 -0.63
CA ILE A 71 -19.39 -17.33 0.22
C ILE A 71 -19.36 -18.85 0.05
N ALA A 72 -20.52 -19.51 0.05
CA ALA A 72 -20.59 -20.97 -0.15
C ALA A 72 -20.03 -21.39 -1.52
N ALA A 73 -20.34 -20.63 -2.59
CA ALA A 73 -19.80 -20.88 -3.92
C ALA A 73 -18.26 -20.70 -3.97
N VAL A 74 -17.72 -19.68 -3.29
CA VAL A 74 -16.27 -19.43 -3.19
C VAL A 74 -15.56 -20.52 -2.39
N GLU A 75 -16.15 -20.98 -1.29
CA GLU A 75 -15.59 -22.07 -0.48
C GLU A 75 -15.52 -23.39 -1.26
N ALA A 76 -16.51 -23.65 -2.12
CA ALA A 76 -16.57 -24.86 -2.96
C ALA A 76 -15.55 -24.87 -4.13
N LEU A 77 -14.83 -23.77 -4.37
CA LEU A 77 -13.85 -23.72 -5.46
C LEU A 77 -12.71 -24.71 -5.23
N GLY A 78 -12.33 -25.40 -6.31
CA GLY A 78 -11.19 -26.31 -6.36
C GLY A 78 -10.25 -25.93 -7.51
N THR A 79 -9.04 -26.47 -7.47
CA THR A 79 -8.04 -26.24 -8.52
C THR A 79 -8.29 -27.15 -9.70
N ARG A 80 -8.11 -26.61 -10.90
CA ARG A 80 -8.17 -27.34 -12.17
C ARG A 80 -6.91 -27.05 -12.98
N GLY A 81 -6.74 -27.74 -14.11
CA GLY A 81 -5.63 -27.49 -15.05
C GLY A 81 -5.96 -26.36 -16.03
N CYS A 82 -4.93 -25.87 -16.72
CA CYS A 82 -5.00 -24.80 -17.73
C CYS A 82 -5.39 -23.39 -17.23
N THR A 83 -5.06 -22.40 -18.07
CA THR A 83 -5.29 -20.98 -17.81
C THR A 83 -5.72 -20.31 -19.11
N ASN A 84 -7.02 -20.15 -19.32
CA ASN A 84 -7.62 -19.40 -20.42
C ASN A 84 -8.17 -18.06 -19.89
N ILE A 85 -7.30 -17.05 -19.83
CA ILE A 85 -7.65 -15.73 -19.29
C ILE A 85 -8.80 -15.09 -20.07
N TRP A 86 -8.82 -15.25 -21.40
CA TRP A 86 -9.87 -14.67 -22.23
C TRP A 86 -11.23 -15.30 -21.95
N ALA A 87 -11.32 -16.62 -21.80
CA ALA A 87 -12.59 -17.29 -21.49
C ALA A 87 -13.17 -16.79 -20.16
N GLY A 88 -12.33 -16.64 -19.12
CA GLY A 88 -12.74 -16.07 -17.84
C GLY A 88 -13.19 -14.61 -17.96
N LEU A 89 -12.40 -13.78 -18.63
CA LEU A 89 -12.70 -12.35 -18.82
C LEU A 89 -13.99 -12.13 -19.62
N LEU A 90 -14.16 -12.83 -20.74
CA LEU A 90 -15.35 -12.77 -21.57
C LEU A 90 -16.59 -13.21 -20.79
N THR A 91 -16.52 -14.33 -20.05
CA THR A 91 -17.63 -14.83 -19.23
C THR A 91 -18.01 -13.83 -18.13
N GLY A 92 -17.02 -13.19 -17.50
CA GLY A 92 -17.25 -12.12 -16.52
C GLY A 92 -17.92 -10.89 -17.12
N MET A 93 -17.47 -10.43 -18.29
CA MET A 93 -18.08 -9.29 -18.99
C MET A 93 -19.51 -9.59 -19.44
N GLU A 94 -19.75 -10.77 -20.02
CA GLU A 94 -21.09 -11.21 -20.43
C GLU A 94 -22.06 -11.31 -19.25
N SER A 95 -21.59 -11.78 -18.08
CA SER A 95 -22.40 -11.84 -16.86
C SER A 95 -22.89 -10.46 -16.40
N LEU A 96 -22.14 -9.40 -16.70
CA LEU A 96 -22.49 -8.00 -16.38
C LEU A 96 -23.31 -7.34 -17.49
N ARG A 97 -22.99 -7.62 -18.75
CA ARG A 97 -23.64 -7.03 -19.94
C ARG A 97 -25.05 -7.57 -20.16
N ALA A 98 -25.26 -8.87 -19.91
CA ALA A 98 -26.53 -9.56 -20.12
C ALA A 98 -27.04 -10.21 -18.82
N PRO A 99 -27.45 -9.41 -17.82
CA PRO A 99 -27.85 -9.93 -16.52
C PRO A 99 -29.14 -10.78 -16.60
N PRO A 100 -29.36 -11.72 -15.66
CA PRO A 100 -30.57 -12.53 -15.61
C PRO A 100 -31.86 -11.70 -15.58
N GLN A 101 -32.96 -12.31 -16.04
CA GLN A 101 -34.29 -11.71 -16.00
C GLN A 101 -34.67 -11.36 -14.55
N GLY A 102 -35.16 -10.14 -14.30
CA GLY A 102 -35.41 -9.61 -12.95
C GLY A 102 -34.24 -8.84 -12.31
N LEU A 103 -33.03 -8.92 -12.89
CA LEU A 103 -31.88 -8.09 -12.52
C LEU A 103 -31.51 -7.08 -13.61
N GLN A 104 -32.41 -6.85 -14.56
CA GLN A 104 -32.24 -5.79 -15.55
C GLN A 104 -32.15 -4.43 -14.82
N PRO A 105 -31.13 -3.61 -15.09
CA PRO A 105 -30.94 -2.38 -14.35
C PRO A 105 -32.03 -1.35 -14.69
N GLU A 106 -32.77 -0.87 -13.70
CA GLU A 106 -33.65 0.31 -13.85
C GLU A 106 -32.85 1.60 -14.08
N LYS A 107 -31.59 1.63 -13.64
CA LYS A 107 -30.63 2.75 -13.78
C LYS A 107 -29.28 2.21 -14.21
N SER A 108 -28.53 2.97 -15.01
CA SER A 108 -27.18 2.57 -15.42
C SER A 108 -26.29 2.30 -14.20
N ARG A 109 -25.53 1.21 -14.25
CA ARG A 109 -24.66 0.73 -13.17
C ARG A 109 -23.22 0.66 -13.65
N LYS A 110 -22.30 0.97 -12.75
CA LYS A 110 -20.86 0.80 -12.99
C LYS A 110 -20.53 -0.68 -12.94
N ASN A 111 -19.93 -1.21 -14.01
CA ASN A 111 -19.53 -2.61 -14.10
C ASN A 111 -18.03 -2.72 -13.89
N THR A 112 -17.60 -3.65 -13.05
CA THR A 112 -16.18 -3.89 -12.81
C THR A 112 -15.91 -5.38 -12.84
N VAL A 113 -14.89 -5.79 -13.59
CA VAL A 113 -14.31 -7.13 -13.54
C VAL A 113 -13.05 -7.09 -12.68
N ILE A 114 -12.96 -7.99 -11.71
CA ILE A 114 -11.77 -8.27 -10.92
C ILE A 114 -11.22 -9.61 -11.41
N LEU A 115 -10.16 -9.58 -12.23
CA LEU A 115 -9.52 -10.77 -12.79
C LEU A 115 -8.37 -11.23 -11.88
N LEU A 116 -8.46 -12.46 -11.38
CA LEU A 116 -7.50 -13.06 -10.45
C LEU A 116 -6.77 -14.22 -11.14
N THR A 117 -5.43 -14.21 -11.18
CA THR A 117 -4.64 -15.31 -11.76
C THR A 117 -3.29 -15.48 -11.07
N ASP A 118 -2.76 -16.69 -11.03
CA ASP A 118 -1.41 -17.01 -10.53
C ASP A 118 -0.46 -17.53 -11.61
N GLY A 119 -0.91 -17.53 -12.86
CA GLY A 119 -0.22 -18.17 -13.96
C GLY A 119 -0.24 -17.37 -15.27
N GLN A 120 0.50 -17.89 -16.23
CA GLN A 120 0.51 -17.42 -17.61
C GLN A 120 -0.61 -18.13 -18.39
N PRO A 121 -1.28 -17.46 -19.35
CA PRO A 121 -2.26 -18.13 -20.19
C PRO A 121 -1.56 -19.21 -21.02
N ASN A 122 -2.18 -20.38 -21.11
CA ASN A 122 -1.73 -21.46 -21.99
C ASN A 122 -2.71 -21.71 -23.15
N GLN A 123 -3.81 -20.97 -23.18
CA GLN A 123 -4.71 -20.82 -24.32
C GLN A 123 -5.01 -19.34 -24.48
N ALA A 124 -4.93 -18.85 -25.72
CA ALA A 124 -5.17 -17.46 -26.06
C ALA A 124 -5.97 -17.36 -27.38
N PRO A 125 -6.76 -16.29 -27.57
CA PRO A 125 -7.32 -15.95 -28.87
C PRO A 125 -6.23 -15.80 -29.93
N SER A 126 -6.55 -16.04 -31.20
CA SER A 126 -5.59 -15.95 -32.32
C SER A 126 -4.90 -14.60 -32.44
N GLU A 127 -5.58 -13.52 -32.05
CA GLU A 127 -5.05 -12.14 -32.09
C GLU A 127 -4.55 -11.63 -30.72
N GLY A 128 -4.56 -12.50 -29.69
CA GLY A 128 -4.22 -12.15 -28.30
C GLY A 128 -5.39 -11.55 -27.51
N GLU A 129 -5.32 -11.66 -26.18
CA GLU A 129 -6.40 -11.28 -25.27
C GLU A 129 -6.66 -9.77 -25.23
N VAL A 130 -5.62 -8.95 -25.36
CA VAL A 130 -5.74 -7.48 -25.35
C VAL A 130 -6.55 -7.00 -26.56
N ARG A 131 -6.27 -7.54 -27.75
CA ARG A 131 -7.01 -7.20 -28.98
C ARG A 131 -8.43 -7.73 -28.94
N ALA A 132 -8.64 -8.93 -28.40
CA ALA A 132 -9.99 -9.47 -28.18
C ALA A 132 -10.82 -8.58 -27.23
N LEU A 133 -10.21 -8.06 -26.15
CA LEU A 133 -10.85 -7.10 -25.25
C LEU A 133 -11.22 -5.79 -25.96
N GLN A 134 -10.31 -5.23 -26.76
CA GLN A 134 -10.58 -4.02 -27.54
C GLN A 134 -11.77 -4.21 -28.49
N GLN A 135 -11.75 -5.28 -29.29
CA GLN A 135 -12.84 -5.60 -30.22
C GLN A 135 -14.18 -5.80 -29.50
N TYR A 136 -14.16 -6.45 -28.34
CA TYR A 136 -15.37 -6.63 -27.54
C TYR A 136 -15.96 -5.29 -27.07
N LEU A 137 -15.13 -4.39 -26.56
CA LEU A 137 -15.55 -3.06 -26.12
C LEU A 137 -16.01 -2.16 -27.29
N GLU A 138 -15.41 -2.31 -28.47
CA GLU A 138 -15.83 -1.63 -29.70
C GLU A 138 -17.16 -2.16 -30.24
N LYS A 139 -17.37 -3.48 -30.15
CA LYS A 139 -18.61 -4.15 -30.55
C LYS A 139 -19.79 -3.81 -29.62
N HIS A 140 -19.51 -3.51 -28.35
CA HIS A 140 -20.51 -3.19 -27.33
C HIS A 140 -20.26 -1.79 -26.71
N PRO A 141 -20.38 -0.71 -27.49
CA PRO A 141 -20.06 0.64 -27.04
C PRO A 141 -20.97 1.11 -25.88
N GLU A 142 -22.17 0.56 -25.74
CA GLU A 142 -23.09 0.79 -24.61
C GLU A 142 -22.63 0.13 -23.31
N PHE A 143 -21.84 -0.94 -23.41
CA PHE A 143 -21.33 -1.66 -22.25
C PHE A 143 -20.03 -1.02 -21.75
N LYS A 144 -20.11 -0.38 -20.60
CA LYS A 144 -18.95 0.17 -19.90
C LYS A 144 -18.55 -0.78 -18.79
N CYS A 145 -17.29 -1.21 -18.81
CA CYS A 145 -16.71 -2.01 -17.75
C CYS A 145 -15.30 -1.52 -17.45
N GLN A 146 -14.95 -1.50 -16.16
CA GLN A 146 -13.57 -1.42 -15.71
C GLN A 146 -12.99 -2.82 -15.54
N VAL A 147 -11.73 -3.04 -15.93
CA VAL A 147 -11.03 -4.32 -15.69
C VAL A 147 -9.85 -4.07 -14.77
N ASN A 148 -9.89 -4.65 -13.58
CA ASN A 148 -8.78 -4.65 -12.62
C ASN A 148 -8.18 -6.06 -12.55
N THR A 149 -6.85 -6.17 -12.66
CA THR A 149 -6.16 -7.46 -12.72
C THR A 149 -5.27 -7.65 -11.48
N PHE A 150 -5.26 -8.87 -10.95
CA PHE A 150 -4.48 -9.24 -9.75
C PHE A 150 -3.67 -10.49 -10.08
N GLY A 151 -2.36 -10.35 -10.06
CA GLY A 151 -1.42 -11.43 -10.28
C GLY A 151 -0.84 -11.94 -8.97
N PHE A 152 -1.00 -13.23 -8.69
CA PHE A 152 -0.52 -13.90 -7.48
C PHE A 152 0.78 -14.66 -7.72
N GLY A 153 1.75 -14.52 -6.82
CA GLY A 153 3.05 -15.18 -6.93
C GLY A 153 3.89 -14.65 -8.09
N TYR A 154 4.96 -15.34 -8.44
CA TYR A 154 6.01 -14.82 -9.35
C TYR A 154 5.92 -15.34 -10.80
N ASN A 155 5.09 -16.35 -11.08
CA ASN A 155 4.99 -16.95 -12.42
C ASN A 155 3.88 -16.30 -13.26
N LEU A 156 4.00 -15.01 -13.52
CA LEU A 156 2.95 -14.21 -14.14
C LEU A 156 3.35 -13.67 -15.50
N ASN A 157 2.38 -13.58 -16.42
CA ASN A 157 2.48 -12.71 -17.58
C ASN A 157 1.96 -11.31 -17.19
N SER A 158 2.75 -10.54 -16.42
CA SER A 158 2.30 -9.24 -15.90
C SER A 158 2.17 -8.16 -16.95
N ARG A 159 2.89 -8.26 -18.08
CA ARG A 159 2.66 -7.36 -19.22
C ARG A 159 1.23 -7.53 -19.72
N LEU A 160 0.79 -8.77 -19.96
CA LEU A 160 -0.58 -9.06 -20.35
C LEU A 160 -1.61 -8.53 -19.33
N LEU A 161 -1.40 -8.80 -18.04
CA LEU A 161 -2.32 -8.35 -16.99
C LEU A 161 -2.38 -6.82 -16.88
N HIS A 162 -1.24 -6.15 -17.00
CA HIS A 162 -1.15 -4.70 -17.08
C HIS A 162 -1.92 -4.17 -18.30
N ASP A 163 -1.72 -4.75 -19.48
CA ASP A 163 -2.30 -4.25 -20.73
C ASP A 163 -3.81 -4.49 -20.82
N LEU A 164 -4.31 -5.60 -20.25
CA LEU A 164 -5.74 -5.83 -20.05
C LEU A 164 -6.35 -4.79 -19.10
N ALA A 165 -5.69 -4.50 -17.97
CA ALA A 165 -6.15 -3.47 -17.04
C ALA A 165 -6.09 -2.07 -17.66
N PHE A 166 -5.03 -1.75 -18.39
CA PHE A 166 -4.87 -0.47 -19.09
C PHE A 166 -5.99 -0.26 -20.11
N THR A 167 -6.24 -1.26 -20.96
CA THR A 167 -7.33 -1.27 -21.96
C THR A 167 -8.70 -1.16 -21.30
N GLY A 168 -8.91 -1.88 -20.19
CA GLY A 168 -10.11 -1.82 -19.38
C GLY A 168 -10.18 -0.62 -18.42
N SER A 169 -9.30 0.38 -18.51
CA SER A 169 -9.30 1.56 -17.64
C SER A 169 -9.22 1.27 -16.12
N GLY A 170 -8.60 0.16 -15.73
CA GLY A 170 -8.40 -0.24 -14.33
C GLY A 170 -6.93 -0.34 -13.92
N THR A 171 -6.70 -0.99 -12.78
CA THR A 171 -5.39 -1.17 -12.14
C THR A 171 -4.87 -2.61 -12.31
N PHE A 172 -3.55 -2.76 -12.30
CA PHE A 172 -2.89 -4.06 -12.12
C PHE A 172 -2.22 -4.09 -10.75
N SER A 173 -2.49 -5.14 -9.97
CA SER A 173 -1.89 -5.37 -8.65
C SER A 173 -1.05 -6.65 -8.66
N PHE A 174 0.19 -6.53 -8.20
CA PHE A 174 1.09 -7.66 -8.00
C PHE A 174 1.08 -8.09 -6.54
N ILE A 175 0.68 -9.33 -6.28
CA ILE A 175 0.57 -9.93 -4.94
C ILE A 175 1.63 -11.04 -4.85
N PRO A 176 2.86 -10.71 -4.43
CA PRO A 176 3.92 -11.71 -4.27
C PRO A 176 3.61 -12.70 -3.15
N ASP A 177 2.90 -12.23 -2.12
CA ASP A 177 2.64 -13.01 -0.93
C ASP A 177 1.38 -12.57 -0.19
N ALA A 178 1.06 -13.35 0.83
CA ALA A 178 -0.13 -13.17 1.61
C ALA A 178 -0.12 -11.89 2.45
N LYS A 179 1.02 -11.25 2.78
CA LYS A 179 1.07 -10.08 3.68
C LYS A 179 0.45 -8.84 3.07
N ILE A 180 0.56 -8.68 1.75
CA ILE A 180 -0.01 -7.53 1.03
C ILE A 180 -1.47 -7.79 0.57
N LEU A 181 -1.94 -9.03 0.66
CA LEU A 181 -3.23 -9.46 0.14
C LEU A 181 -4.40 -8.61 0.66
N GLY A 182 -4.46 -8.42 1.97
CA GLY A 182 -5.58 -7.74 2.61
C GLY A 182 -5.73 -6.32 2.11
N THR A 183 -4.63 -5.56 2.18
CA THR A 183 -4.64 -4.18 1.72
C THR A 183 -4.92 -4.08 0.22
N CYS A 184 -4.36 -4.97 -0.62
CA CYS A 184 -4.64 -4.93 -2.06
C CYS A 184 -6.14 -5.03 -2.36
N PHE A 185 -6.85 -5.94 -1.70
CA PHE A 185 -8.29 -6.13 -1.96
C PHE A 185 -9.18 -5.12 -1.25
N VAL A 186 -8.85 -4.75 -0.02
CA VAL A 186 -9.54 -3.67 0.70
C VAL A 186 -9.47 -2.38 -0.11
N ASN A 187 -8.27 -2.01 -0.58
CA ASN A 187 -8.08 -0.81 -1.40
C ASN A 187 -8.74 -0.94 -2.76
N ALA A 188 -8.75 -2.12 -3.38
CA ALA A 188 -9.46 -2.33 -4.64
C ALA A 188 -10.96 -2.05 -4.50
N VAL A 189 -11.61 -2.61 -3.49
CA VAL A 189 -13.04 -2.39 -3.23
C VAL A 189 -13.31 -0.93 -2.88
N ALA A 190 -12.49 -0.33 -2.01
CA ALA A 190 -12.61 1.08 -1.66
C ALA A 190 -12.48 2.00 -2.88
N ASN A 191 -11.53 1.74 -3.80
CA ASN A 191 -11.40 2.49 -5.05
C ASN A 191 -12.62 2.30 -5.96
N ILE A 192 -13.12 1.07 -6.10
CA ILE A 192 -14.27 0.75 -6.95
C ILE A 192 -15.53 1.46 -6.43
N CYS A 193 -15.79 1.38 -5.13
CA CYS A 193 -16.99 1.92 -4.48
C CYS A 193 -16.93 3.44 -4.29
N SER A 194 -15.73 4.05 -4.28
CA SER A 194 -15.56 5.51 -4.26
C SER A 194 -15.50 6.16 -5.65
N ASN A 195 -15.61 5.39 -6.74
CA ASN A 195 -15.61 5.94 -8.10
C ASN A 195 -16.81 6.87 -8.33
N LEU A 196 -16.56 8.07 -8.82
CA LEU A 196 -17.55 8.96 -9.45
C LEU A 196 -17.86 8.51 -10.88
N THR A 197 -16.81 8.28 -11.69
CA THR A 197 -16.88 7.73 -13.06
C THR A 197 -15.74 6.73 -13.27
N GLN A 198 -15.92 5.76 -14.16
CA GLN A 198 -14.87 4.81 -14.55
C GLN A 198 -14.05 5.31 -15.75
N LYS A 199 -14.57 6.30 -16.49
CA LYS A 199 -13.94 6.89 -17.67
C LYS A 199 -14.17 8.39 -17.65
N CYS A 200 -13.09 9.14 -17.45
CA CYS A 200 -13.06 10.59 -17.59
C CYS A 200 -12.15 10.96 -18.76
N LYS A 201 -12.59 11.95 -19.54
CA LYS A 201 -11.81 12.55 -20.62
C LYS A 201 -11.56 14.02 -20.31
N VAL A 202 -10.37 14.48 -20.63
CA VAL A 202 -10.00 15.90 -20.53
C VAL A 202 -9.69 16.39 -21.95
N HIS A 203 -10.56 17.24 -22.48
CA HIS A 203 -10.34 17.90 -23.76
C HIS A 203 -9.50 19.15 -23.53
N LEU A 204 -8.45 19.32 -24.33
CA LEU A 204 -7.46 20.37 -24.24
C LEU A 204 -7.45 21.10 -25.58
N LEU A 205 -8.13 22.24 -25.67
CA LEU A 205 -8.26 23.04 -26.89
C LEU A 205 -7.34 24.27 -26.79
N LEU A 206 -6.44 24.42 -27.77
CA LEU A 206 -5.47 25.51 -27.78
C LEU A 206 -6.16 26.86 -28.05
N GLN A 207 -5.74 27.90 -27.35
CA GLN A 207 -6.30 29.24 -27.49
C GLN A 207 -5.21 30.25 -27.84
N ASN A 208 -5.60 31.31 -28.54
CA ASN A 208 -4.77 32.51 -28.77
C ASN A 208 -3.34 32.23 -29.30
N GLY A 209 -3.19 31.21 -30.15
CA GLY A 209 -1.92 30.86 -30.79
C GLY A 209 -0.97 30.02 -29.94
N ALA A 210 -1.42 29.50 -28.79
CA ALA A 210 -0.69 28.48 -28.04
C ALA A 210 -0.46 27.22 -28.89
N LYS A 211 0.60 26.46 -28.58
CA LYS A 211 0.94 25.21 -29.27
C LYS A 211 1.34 24.13 -28.27
N PHE A 212 1.09 22.87 -28.61
CA PHE A 212 1.71 21.76 -27.89
C PHE A 212 3.20 21.68 -28.24
N SER A 213 4.05 21.56 -27.23
CA SER A 213 5.52 21.46 -27.40
C SER A 213 6.07 20.04 -27.17
N GLY A 214 5.19 19.09 -26.86
CA GLY A 214 5.55 17.69 -26.61
C GLY A 214 4.32 16.80 -26.47
N GLU A 215 4.54 15.54 -26.09
CA GLU A 215 3.47 14.61 -25.70
C GLU A 215 2.91 14.97 -24.32
N VAL A 216 1.68 14.53 -24.02
CA VAL A 216 1.14 14.62 -22.65
C VAL A 216 1.94 13.68 -21.74
N ASP A 217 2.45 14.20 -20.63
CA ASP A 217 3.27 13.41 -19.71
C ASP A 217 2.43 12.36 -18.97
N GLY A 218 3.09 11.31 -18.48
CA GLY A 218 2.44 10.28 -17.68
C GLY A 218 1.78 9.15 -18.49
N LYS A 219 2.06 9.04 -19.79
CA LYS A 219 1.69 7.88 -20.65
C LYS A 219 0.18 7.59 -20.71
N TYR A 220 -0.66 8.62 -20.61
CA TYR A 220 -2.11 8.46 -20.81
C TYR A 220 -2.45 8.19 -22.28
N PRO A 221 -3.55 7.47 -22.58
CA PRO A 221 -4.09 7.45 -23.93
C PRO A 221 -4.54 8.86 -24.33
N VAL A 222 -4.10 9.30 -25.51
CA VAL A 222 -4.45 10.61 -26.07
C VAL A 222 -4.99 10.43 -27.48
N SER A 223 -6.05 11.16 -27.81
CA SER A 223 -6.56 11.30 -29.18
C SER A 223 -6.40 12.74 -29.64
N ASP A 224 -5.79 12.94 -30.81
CA ASP A 224 -5.75 14.26 -31.43
C ASP A 224 -7.13 14.62 -32.01
N VAL A 225 -7.53 15.87 -31.83
CA VAL A 225 -8.79 16.43 -32.34
C VAL A 225 -8.52 17.77 -33.01
N SER A 226 -9.49 18.28 -33.78
CA SER A 226 -9.35 19.60 -34.39
C SER A 226 -9.13 20.66 -33.31
N GLY A 227 -8.00 21.37 -33.36
CA GLY A 227 -7.65 22.42 -32.41
C GLY A 227 -7.17 21.96 -31.04
N GLY A 228 -6.95 20.65 -30.81
CA GLY A 228 -6.60 20.18 -29.47
C GLY A 228 -6.31 18.69 -29.33
N ARG A 229 -6.34 18.22 -28.08
CA ARG A 229 -6.12 16.82 -27.69
C ARG A 229 -7.17 16.37 -26.67
N VAL A 230 -7.49 15.09 -26.64
CA VAL A 230 -8.36 14.47 -25.64
C VAL A 230 -7.54 13.46 -24.85
N VAL A 231 -7.38 13.71 -23.55
CA VAL A 231 -6.63 12.84 -22.64
C VAL A 231 -7.60 11.93 -21.89
N HIS A 232 -7.38 10.63 -21.96
CA HIS A 232 -8.18 9.63 -21.25
C HIS A 232 -7.57 9.33 -19.88
N ILE A 233 -7.99 10.07 -18.85
CA ILE A 233 -7.39 9.96 -17.50
C ILE A 233 -7.97 8.79 -16.70
N GLY A 234 -8.97 8.09 -17.24
CA GLY A 234 -9.56 6.89 -16.65
C GLY A 234 -10.52 7.22 -15.51
N PRO A 235 -10.62 6.37 -14.47
CA PRO A 235 -11.55 6.54 -13.36
C PRO A 235 -11.25 7.79 -12.50
N LEU A 236 -12.30 8.37 -11.91
CA LEU A 236 -12.21 9.44 -10.91
C LEU A 236 -12.91 9.03 -9.63
N GLN A 237 -12.28 9.22 -8.48
CA GLN A 237 -12.87 8.98 -7.16
C GLN A 237 -13.38 10.27 -6.51
N TYR A 238 -14.40 10.13 -5.66
CA TYR A 238 -14.86 11.22 -4.82
C TYR A 238 -13.75 11.70 -3.86
N GLY A 239 -13.45 12.99 -3.90
CA GLY A 239 -12.49 13.63 -3.01
C GLY A 239 -11.01 13.30 -3.30
N GLN A 240 -10.70 12.72 -4.47
CA GLN A 240 -9.33 12.50 -4.94
C GLN A 240 -9.04 13.43 -6.11
N ASP A 241 -8.02 14.28 -5.94
CA ASP A 241 -7.54 15.13 -7.02
C ASP A 241 -6.82 14.30 -8.09
N ARG A 242 -6.90 14.77 -9.34
CA ARG A 242 -6.18 14.22 -10.48
C ARG A 242 -5.49 15.33 -11.26
N ASP A 243 -4.20 15.16 -11.44
CA ASP A 243 -3.35 16.05 -12.22
C ASP A 243 -2.84 15.34 -13.49
N ILE A 244 -2.68 16.13 -14.55
CA ILE A 244 -1.99 15.78 -15.80
C ILE A 244 -1.00 16.90 -16.12
N SER A 245 0.09 16.56 -16.79
CA SER A 245 1.10 17.53 -17.25
C SER A 245 1.12 17.57 -18.77
N VAL A 246 1.10 18.78 -19.33
CA VAL A 246 0.97 19.02 -20.77
C VAL A 246 2.00 20.08 -21.17
N PRO A 247 3.03 19.72 -21.96
CA PRO A 247 3.99 20.67 -22.49
C PRO A 247 3.33 21.62 -23.50
N LEU A 248 3.43 22.93 -23.25
CA LEU A 248 2.88 23.99 -24.09
C LEU A 248 3.92 25.08 -24.39
N GLU A 249 3.89 25.59 -25.61
CA GLU A 249 4.42 26.91 -25.98
C GLU A 249 3.31 27.96 -25.77
N LEU A 250 3.54 28.88 -24.85
CA LEU A 250 2.56 29.92 -24.50
C LEU A 250 2.69 31.14 -25.43
N PRO A 251 1.56 31.80 -25.77
CA PRO A 251 1.60 33.02 -26.58
C PRO A 251 2.22 34.18 -25.80
N ALA A 252 2.89 35.10 -26.52
CA ALA A 252 3.56 36.25 -25.90
C ALA A 252 2.61 37.21 -25.18
N LYS A 253 1.37 37.34 -25.67
CA LYS A 253 0.34 38.17 -25.03
C LYS A 253 -0.34 37.40 -23.91
N ASP A 254 -0.66 38.11 -22.84
CA ASP A 254 -1.51 37.59 -21.77
C ASP A 254 -2.94 37.36 -22.25
N GLY A 255 -3.54 36.30 -21.73
CA GLY A 255 -4.86 35.82 -22.13
C GLY A 255 -4.98 34.30 -21.95
N PRO A 256 -6.19 33.74 -22.10
CA PRO A 256 -6.38 32.29 -22.09
C PRO A 256 -5.52 31.62 -23.15
N TYR A 257 -4.76 30.60 -22.77
CA TYR A 257 -3.92 29.84 -23.69
C TYR A 257 -4.43 28.41 -23.90
N LEU A 258 -5.33 27.94 -23.03
CA LEU A 258 -5.91 26.61 -23.12
C LEU A 258 -7.34 26.61 -22.58
N GLU A 259 -8.26 26.06 -23.35
CA GLU A 259 -9.60 25.69 -22.88
C GLU A 259 -9.58 24.21 -22.48
N ILE A 260 -9.98 23.93 -21.24
CA ILE A 260 -9.98 22.61 -20.63
C ILE A 260 -11.43 22.20 -20.41
N ILE A 261 -11.86 21.09 -21.01
CA ILE A 261 -13.20 20.53 -20.82
C ILE A 261 -13.07 19.17 -20.16
N VAL A 262 -13.59 19.04 -18.93
CA VAL A 262 -13.66 17.74 -18.24
C VAL A 262 -14.99 17.10 -18.59
N GLU A 263 -14.94 15.93 -19.23
CA GLU A 263 -16.08 15.12 -19.64
C GLU A 263 -16.17 13.86 -18.78
N ILE A 264 -17.27 13.73 -18.04
CA ILE A 264 -17.60 12.55 -17.25
C ILE A 264 -18.96 11.98 -17.67
N GLU A 265 -19.12 10.67 -17.51
CA GLU A 265 -20.42 10.01 -17.65
C GLU A 265 -21.06 9.87 -16.27
N LYS A 266 -22.33 10.29 -16.16
CA LYS A 266 -23.14 10.17 -14.94
C LYS A 266 -23.77 8.77 -14.85
N SER A 267 -24.21 8.40 -13.66
CA SER A 267 -24.90 7.13 -13.38
C SER A 267 -26.22 6.91 -14.13
N ASN A 268 -26.78 7.94 -14.78
CA ASN A 268 -27.94 7.81 -15.66
C ASN A 268 -27.56 7.70 -17.15
N GLY A 269 -26.27 7.52 -17.47
CA GLY A 269 -25.74 7.48 -18.83
C GLY A 269 -25.57 8.86 -19.49
N ALA A 270 -26.00 9.94 -18.84
CA ALA A 270 -25.83 11.28 -19.38
C ALA A 270 -24.38 11.74 -19.25
N THR A 271 -23.86 12.42 -20.27
CA THR A 271 -22.56 13.07 -20.19
C THR A 271 -22.69 14.43 -19.49
N HIS A 272 -21.74 14.73 -18.61
CA HIS A 272 -21.57 16.05 -18.03
C HIS A 272 -20.22 16.62 -18.43
N LYS A 273 -20.24 17.90 -18.82
CA LYS A 273 -19.05 18.65 -19.21
C LYS A 273 -18.95 19.90 -18.36
N THR A 274 -17.76 20.18 -17.88
CA THR A 274 -17.41 21.47 -17.27
C THR A 274 -16.19 22.04 -17.99
N THR A 275 -16.18 23.36 -18.16
CA THR A 275 -15.18 24.06 -18.96
C THR A 275 -14.42 25.06 -18.08
N PHE A 276 -13.11 25.13 -18.28
CA PHE A 276 -12.23 26.10 -17.64
C PHE A 276 -11.28 26.71 -18.67
N LEU A 277 -11.09 28.03 -18.61
CA LEU A 277 -10.14 28.75 -19.47
C LEU A 277 -8.86 29.04 -18.67
N ALA A 278 -7.78 28.36 -19.01
CA ALA A 278 -6.49 28.52 -18.34
C ALA A 278 -5.74 29.74 -18.89
N SER A 279 -5.40 30.66 -17.98
CA SER A 279 -4.63 31.87 -18.26
C SER A 279 -3.50 32.11 -17.25
N ASN A 280 -3.49 31.41 -16.11
CA ASN A 280 -2.47 31.57 -15.07
C ASN A 280 -1.12 30.96 -15.50
N ARG A 281 -0.06 31.76 -15.44
CA ARG A 281 1.31 31.36 -15.82
C ARG A 281 2.25 31.15 -14.63
N THR A 282 1.76 31.34 -13.41
CA THR A 282 2.57 31.22 -12.20
C THR A 282 2.69 29.76 -11.77
N PRO A 283 3.91 29.21 -11.64
CA PRO A 283 4.12 27.86 -11.12
C PRO A 283 3.60 27.73 -9.68
N THR A 284 3.10 26.54 -9.34
CA THR A 284 2.69 26.21 -7.97
C THR A 284 3.39 24.93 -7.49
N PRO A 285 3.55 24.72 -6.18
CA PRO A 285 4.09 23.45 -5.65
C PRO A 285 3.31 22.22 -6.13
N THR A 286 1.97 22.33 -6.22
CA THR A 286 1.12 21.26 -6.78
C THR A 286 1.43 20.96 -8.25
N ALA A 287 1.66 21.99 -9.07
CA ALA A 287 2.06 21.79 -10.46
C ALA A 287 3.45 21.14 -10.57
N ALA A 288 4.41 21.56 -9.73
CA ALA A 288 5.74 20.95 -9.70
C ALA A 288 5.69 19.46 -9.29
N ALA A 289 4.92 19.13 -8.25
CA ALA A 289 4.71 17.76 -7.81
C ALA A 289 4.06 16.88 -8.91
N ALA A 290 3.04 17.42 -9.59
CA ALA A 290 2.37 16.78 -10.71
C ALA A 290 3.33 16.46 -11.88
N VAL A 291 4.17 17.43 -12.27
CA VAL A 291 5.16 17.26 -13.35
C VAL A 291 6.18 16.18 -12.98
N LEU A 292 6.73 16.22 -11.76
CA LEU A 292 7.71 15.21 -11.32
C LEU A 292 7.10 13.81 -11.20
N ARG A 293 5.87 13.67 -10.67
CA ARG A 293 5.15 12.38 -10.66
C ARG A 293 4.98 11.82 -12.07
N ASN A 294 4.46 12.63 -13.00
CA ASN A 294 4.25 12.18 -14.38
C ASN A 294 5.57 11.87 -15.10
N HIS A 295 6.66 12.58 -14.75
CA HIS A 295 7.99 12.25 -15.23
C HIS A 295 8.49 10.89 -14.72
N VAL A 296 8.34 10.60 -13.41
CA VAL A 296 8.64 9.28 -12.84
C VAL A 296 7.82 8.20 -13.55
N VAL A 297 6.53 8.44 -13.79
CA VAL A 297 5.67 7.49 -14.52
C VAL A 297 6.21 7.21 -15.92
N GLY A 298 6.60 8.26 -16.65
CA GLY A 298 7.18 8.13 -17.99
C GLY A 298 8.51 7.37 -17.98
N GLN A 299 9.40 7.69 -17.04
CA GLN A 299 10.73 7.06 -16.93
C GLN A 299 10.66 5.60 -16.49
N VAL A 300 9.82 5.26 -15.52
CA VAL A 300 9.61 3.86 -15.10
C VAL A 300 9.04 3.04 -16.25
N SER A 301 8.06 3.58 -17.00
CA SER A 301 7.53 2.90 -18.20
C SER A 301 8.64 2.59 -19.21
N TYR A 302 9.48 3.59 -19.52
CA TYR A 302 10.61 3.44 -20.42
C TYR A 302 11.61 2.38 -19.91
N ILE A 303 11.98 2.42 -18.63
CA ILE A 303 12.92 1.46 -18.02
C ILE A 303 12.40 0.03 -18.15
N VAL A 304 11.13 -0.21 -17.81
CA VAL A 304 10.55 -1.56 -17.93
C VAL A 304 10.59 -2.05 -19.37
N GLU A 305 10.23 -1.20 -20.34
CA GLU A 305 10.28 -1.55 -21.76
C GLU A 305 11.69 -1.89 -22.24
N GLN A 306 12.70 -1.09 -21.88
CA GLN A 306 14.09 -1.36 -22.26
C GLN A 306 14.59 -2.66 -21.64
N TRP A 307 14.29 -2.87 -20.36
CA TRP A 307 14.67 -4.10 -19.68
C TRP A 307 13.98 -5.31 -20.31
N GLU A 308 12.70 -5.25 -20.66
CA GLU A 308 12.02 -6.35 -21.37
C GLU A 308 12.62 -6.64 -22.75
N LYS A 309 13.15 -5.62 -23.45
CA LYS A 309 13.87 -5.77 -24.72
C LYS A 309 15.31 -6.28 -24.58
N GLY A 310 15.81 -6.44 -23.35
CA GLY A 310 17.16 -6.95 -23.08
C GLY A 310 18.21 -5.87 -22.79
N GLU A 311 17.84 -4.58 -22.85
CA GLU A 311 18.72 -3.48 -22.47
C GLU A 311 18.67 -3.28 -20.95
N LYS A 312 19.47 -4.08 -20.24
CA LYS A 312 19.49 -4.18 -18.76
C LYS A 312 20.33 -3.09 -18.09
N SER A 313 20.28 -1.86 -18.61
CA SER A 313 21.03 -0.73 -18.05
C SER A 313 20.34 -0.18 -16.80
N VAL A 314 21.10 0.01 -15.72
CA VAL A 314 20.63 0.68 -14.49
C VAL A 314 20.69 2.20 -14.58
N LYS A 315 21.46 2.74 -15.53
CA LYS A 315 21.73 4.19 -15.64
C LYS A 315 20.45 5.05 -15.66
N PRO A 316 19.39 4.73 -16.42
CA PRO A 316 18.19 5.56 -16.41
C PRO A 316 17.49 5.58 -15.04
N MET A 317 17.61 4.50 -14.25
CA MET A 317 17.11 4.47 -12.88
C MET A 317 17.97 5.32 -11.95
N ASP A 318 19.30 5.22 -12.06
CA ASP A 318 20.22 6.04 -11.27
C ASP A 318 20.03 7.54 -11.56
N ASP A 319 19.85 7.91 -12.83
CA ASP A 319 19.58 9.28 -13.25
C ASP A 319 18.22 9.77 -12.68
N LEU A 320 17.21 8.89 -12.58
CA LEU A 320 15.92 9.21 -11.96
C LEU A 320 16.03 9.40 -10.43
N VAL A 321 16.77 8.52 -9.75
CA VAL A 321 17.06 8.63 -8.32
C VAL A 321 17.80 9.94 -8.03
N ALA A 322 18.85 10.24 -8.80
CA ALA A 322 19.62 11.47 -8.65
C ALA A 322 18.76 12.73 -8.87
N LYS A 323 17.84 12.69 -9.84
CA LYS A 323 16.92 13.80 -10.10
C LYS A 323 16.01 14.10 -8.91
N LEU A 324 15.47 13.07 -8.25
CA LEU A 324 14.64 13.25 -7.06
C LEU A 324 15.47 13.64 -5.84
N ALA A 325 16.66 13.05 -5.65
CA ALA A 325 17.55 13.41 -4.55
C ALA A 325 18.00 14.88 -4.59
N ASN A 326 18.16 15.44 -5.80
CA ASN A 326 18.51 16.85 -6.01
C ASN A 326 17.29 17.80 -5.96
N CYS A 327 16.07 17.28 -5.78
CA CYS A 327 14.88 18.10 -5.61
C CYS A 327 14.67 18.39 -4.12
N GLU A 328 14.87 19.64 -3.69
CA GLU A 328 14.70 20.02 -2.28
C GLU A 328 13.33 19.63 -1.73
N ALA A 329 12.27 19.78 -2.51
CA ALA A 329 10.90 19.42 -2.11
C ALA A 329 10.69 17.91 -1.92
N ALA A 330 11.59 17.06 -2.43
CA ALA A 330 11.56 15.62 -2.23
C ALA A 330 12.35 15.16 -0.99
N SER A 331 12.98 16.09 -0.26
CA SER A 331 13.69 15.82 0.99
C SER A 331 12.79 16.09 2.19
N ALA A 332 12.57 15.10 3.05
CA ALA A 332 11.77 15.24 4.27
C ALA A 332 12.31 16.28 5.26
N PHE A 333 13.58 16.66 5.13
CA PHE A 333 14.27 17.63 6.00
C PHE A 333 14.42 19.02 5.39
N SER A 334 13.85 19.26 4.20
CA SER A 334 13.84 20.58 3.58
C SER A 334 12.70 21.44 4.13
N GLU A 335 12.91 22.75 4.27
CA GLU A 335 11.84 23.72 4.55
C GLU A 335 10.82 23.79 3.41
N ASN A 336 11.22 23.40 2.19
CA ASN A 336 10.38 23.33 0.99
C ASN A 336 9.77 21.93 0.77
N ALA A 337 9.83 21.04 1.76
CA ALA A 337 9.38 19.66 1.63
C ALA A 337 7.91 19.57 1.17
N ASP A 338 7.67 18.77 0.14
CA ASP A 338 6.33 18.38 -0.32
C ASP A 338 6.13 16.90 -0.02
N SER A 339 5.15 16.59 0.84
CA SER A 339 4.90 15.22 1.29
C SER A 339 4.67 14.22 0.16
N ARG A 340 4.15 14.68 -1.00
CA ARG A 340 3.95 13.85 -2.18
C ARG A 340 5.28 13.48 -2.83
N LEU A 341 6.20 14.43 -2.91
CA LEU A 341 7.52 14.22 -3.50
C LEU A 341 8.46 13.46 -2.56
N VAL A 342 8.37 13.68 -1.26
CA VAL A 342 9.07 12.88 -0.25
C VAL A 342 8.66 11.41 -0.37
N ALA A 343 7.35 11.13 -0.38
CA ALA A 343 6.86 9.77 -0.49
C ALA A 343 7.21 9.11 -1.85
N LEU A 344 7.14 9.87 -2.94
CA LEU A 344 7.58 9.41 -4.27
C LEU A 344 9.07 9.09 -4.31
N ASN A 345 9.91 9.90 -3.64
CA ASN A 345 11.34 9.65 -3.53
C ASN A 345 11.64 8.40 -2.70
N ASP A 346 10.87 8.11 -1.65
CA ASP A 346 10.99 6.88 -0.88
C ASP A 346 10.68 5.63 -1.70
N ASP A 347 9.67 5.69 -2.57
CA ASP A 347 9.38 4.61 -3.53
C ASP A 347 10.54 4.41 -4.51
N VAL A 348 11.00 5.51 -5.13
CA VAL A 348 12.01 5.51 -6.19
C VAL A 348 13.38 5.05 -5.66
N SER A 349 13.88 5.66 -4.59
CA SER A 349 15.15 5.30 -3.94
C SER A 349 15.09 3.96 -3.21
N GLY A 350 13.88 3.49 -2.88
CA GLY A 350 13.61 2.22 -2.22
C GLY A 350 13.45 1.05 -3.20
N ARG A 351 12.22 0.52 -3.28
CA ARG A 351 11.93 -0.73 -4.00
C ARG A 351 12.03 -0.57 -5.51
N VAL A 352 11.74 0.61 -6.06
CA VAL A 352 11.82 0.86 -7.51
C VAL A 352 13.26 0.73 -7.99
N CYS A 353 14.23 1.41 -7.36
CA CYS A 353 15.65 1.25 -7.70
C CYS A 353 16.13 -0.21 -7.51
N LYS A 354 15.78 -0.83 -6.37
CA LYS A 354 16.15 -2.25 -6.10
C LYS A 354 15.60 -3.22 -7.13
N SER A 355 14.45 -2.92 -7.74
CA SER A 355 13.78 -3.80 -8.70
C SER A 355 14.57 -4.03 -9.99
N VAL A 356 15.47 -3.11 -10.33
CA VAL A 356 16.36 -3.16 -11.51
C VAL A 356 17.83 -3.27 -11.13
N SER A 357 18.17 -3.48 -9.86
CA SER A 357 19.58 -3.54 -9.47
C SER A 357 20.32 -4.76 -10.01
N THR A 358 19.59 -5.84 -10.34
CA THR A 358 20.12 -7.02 -11.03
C THR A 358 19.08 -7.64 -11.98
N VAL A 359 19.54 -8.43 -12.94
CA VAL A 359 18.68 -9.16 -13.89
C VAL A 359 17.77 -10.14 -13.16
N GLU A 360 18.28 -10.83 -12.14
CA GLU A 360 17.54 -11.79 -11.33
C GLU A 360 16.40 -11.12 -10.57
N ARG A 361 16.65 -9.96 -9.96
CA ARG A 361 15.62 -9.19 -9.23
C ARG A 361 14.53 -8.71 -10.17
N PHE A 362 14.91 -8.15 -11.32
CA PHE A 362 13.94 -7.70 -12.31
C PHE A 362 13.07 -8.84 -12.82
N ASN A 363 13.70 -9.95 -13.21
CA ASN A 363 12.99 -11.11 -13.77
C ASN A 363 12.10 -11.81 -12.74
N ARG A 364 12.51 -11.84 -11.46
CA ARG A 364 11.77 -12.46 -10.37
C ARG A 364 10.57 -11.62 -9.95
N TRP A 365 10.76 -10.34 -9.66
CA TRP A 365 9.71 -9.50 -9.06
C TRP A 365 9.65 -8.08 -9.62
N GLY A 366 10.77 -7.52 -10.08
CA GLY A 366 10.84 -6.11 -10.45
C GLY A 366 9.93 -5.74 -11.62
N LYS A 367 9.87 -6.57 -12.66
CA LYS A 367 8.97 -6.36 -13.82
C LYS A 367 7.49 -6.33 -13.41
N HIS A 368 7.09 -7.16 -12.44
CA HIS A 368 5.71 -7.22 -11.95
C HIS A 368 5.39 -6.01 -11.08
N TYR A 369 6.28 -5.69 -10.15
CA TYR A 369 6.16 -4.58 -9.22
C TYR A 369 6.12 -3.23 -9.93
N LEU A 370 7.05 -2.98 -10.86
CA LEU A 370 7.13 -1.71 -11.58
C LEU A 370 5.87 -1.44 -12.39
N LEU A 371 5.33 -2.45 -13.09
CA LEU A 371 4.06 -2.30 -13.82
C LEU A 371 2.88 -1.94 -12.89
N ALA A 372 2.79 -2.60 -11.73
CA ALA A 372 1.72 -2.37 -10.76
C ALA A 372 1.82 -0.97 -10.11
N LEU A 373 2.99 -0.60 -9.60
CA LEU A 373 3.24 0.69 -8.95
C LEU A 373 3.05 1.84 -9.95
N ASN A 374 3.64 1.71 -11.14
CA ASN A 374 3.60 2.74 -12.17
C ASN A 374 2.17 3.06 -12.63
N ARG A 375 1.35 2.02 -12.85
CA ARG A 375 -0.07 2.18 -13.16
C ARG A 375 -0.85 2.83 -12.01
N SER A 376 -0.50 2.50 -10.77
CA SER A 376 -1.11 3.09 -9.57
C SER A 376 -0.80 4.59 -9.45
N HIS A 377 0.45 5.00 -9.68
CA HIS A 377 0.81 6.41 -9.76
C HIS A 377 0.12 7.11 -10.93
N GLN A 378 0.10 6.52 -12.14
CA GLN A 378 -0.57 7.10 -13.30
C GLN A 378 -2.06 7.40 -13.02
N LEU A 379 -2.76 6.46 -12.38
CA LEU A 379 -4.16 6.62 -11.99
C LEU A 379 -4.36 7.40 -10.67
N GLN A 380 -3.29 7.66 -9.93
CA GLN A 380 -3.29 8.26 -8.59
C GLN A 380 -4.22 7.53 -7.62
N MET A 381 -4.05 6.21 -7.53
CA MET A 381 -4.82 5.35 -6.64
C MET A 381 -3.92 4.66 -5.63
N ARG A 382 -4.41 4.59 -4.39
CA ARG A 382 -3.80 3.73 -3.39
C ARG A 382 -4.20 2.30 -3.68
N THR A 383 -3.23 1.45 -4.02
CA THR A 383 -3.47 0.03 -4.33
C THR A 383 -2.84 -0.91 -3.31
N ASN A 384 -1.94 -0.42 -2.44
CA ASN A 384 -1.36 -1.17 -1.33
C ASN A 384 -0.83 -0.21 -0.24
N PHE A 385 -0.34 -0.74 0.89
CA PHE A 385 0.23 0.03 2.02
C PHE A 385 1.77 0.07 2.04
N MET A 386 2.41 -0.80 1.27
CA MET A 386 3.86 -1.02 1.33
C MET A 386 4.64 0.10 0.66
N ASP A 387 4.01 0.82 -0.26
CA ASP A 387 4.62 1.86 -1.08
C ASP A 387 4.18 3.25 -0.57
N PRO A 388 5.06 4.01 0.11
CA PRO A 388 4.77 5.34 0.65
C PRO A 388 4.09 6.30 -0.33
N GLY A 389 4.53 6.37 -1.58
CA GLY A 389 3.99 7.29 -2.58
C GLY A 389 2.57 6.97 -3.01
N LEU A 390 2.02 5.81 -2.64
CA LEU A 390 0.60 5.51 -2.81
C LEU A 390 -0.26 5.97 -1.62
N GLN A 391 0.34 6.20 -0.45
CA GLN A 391 -0.41 6.55 0.77
C GLN A 391 -0.96 7.98 0.71
N ILE A 392 -0.44 8.83 -0.16
CA ILE A 392 -0.99 10.16 -0.41
C ILE A 392 -2.34 10.13 -1.13
N TYR A 393 -2.66 9.03 -1.81
CA TYR A 393 -3.92 8.86 -2.54
C TYR A 393 -5.01 8.30 -1.61
N GLY A 394 -6.25 8.70 -1.89
CA GLY A 394 -7.43 8.31 -1.15
C GLY A 394 -8.15 9.51 -0.55
N GLY A 395 -9.29 9.89 -1.13
CA GLY A 395 -10.22 10.86 -0.57
C GLY A 395 -10.98 10.34 0.65
N LEU A 396 -11.80 11.20 1.27
CA LEU A 396 -12.53 10.85 2.51
C LEU A 396 -13.41 9.61 2.36
N VAL A 397 -14.12 9.48 1.23
CA VAL A 397 -14.97 8.32 0.94
C VAL A 397 -14.14 7.04 0.82
N PHE A 398 -13.01 7.10 0.11
CA PHE A 398 -12.09 5.97 -0.01
C PHE A 398 -11.58 5.51 1.36
N ARG A 399 -11.10 6.44 2.22
CA ARG A 399 -10.52 6.09 3.52
C ARG A 399 -11.53 5.44 4.46
N LYS A 400 -12.79 5.92 4.45
CA LYS A 400 -13.86 5.29 5.23
C LYS A 400 -14.11 3.84 4.78
N LEU A 401 -14.19 3.60 3.47
CA LEU A 401 -14.38 2.27 2.90
C LEU A 401 -13.17 1.35 3.15
N GLU A 402 -11.95 1.90 3.10
CA GLU A 402 -10.71 1.18 3.43
C GLU A 402 -10.71 0.74 4.91
N GLU A 403 -11.10 1.62 5.84
CA GLU A 403 -11.19 1.30 7.26
C GLU A 403 -12.23 0.20 7.54
N GLU A 404 -13.44 0.34 6.97
CA GLU A 404 -14.51 -0.66 7.09
C GLU A 404 -14.10 -2.00 6.47
N GLY A 405 -13.54 -1.98 5.26
CA GLY A 405 -13.02 -3.16 4.59
C GLY A 405 -11.88 -3.85 5.35
N GLY A 406 -11.00 -3.08 5.99
CA GLY A 406 -9.92 -3.59 6.84
C GLY A 406 -10.46 -4.34 8.06
N LYS A 407 -11.49 -3.81 8.72
CA LYS A 407 -12.17 -4.49 9.84
C LYS A 407 -12.79 -5.81 9.39
N ILE A 408 -13.48 -5.81 8.24
CA ILE A 408 -14.06 -7.01 7.65
C ILE A 408 -12.98 -8.04 7.34
N PHE A 409 -11.92 -7.64 6.66
CA PHE A 409 -10.81 -8.51 6.28
C PHE A 409 -10.20 -9.23 7.49
N VAL A 410 -9.95 -8.49 8.57
CA VAL A 410 -9.41 -9.04 9.83
C VAL A 410 -10.40 -9.97 10.54
N SER A 411 -11.71 -9.72 10.42
CA SER A 411 -12.74 -10.56 11.08
C SER A 411 -12.96 -11.91 10.40
N LEU A 412 -12.61 -12.04 9.11
CA LEU A 412 -12.87 -13.25 8.33
C LEU A 412 -11.86 -14.35 8.70
N PRO A 413 -12.30 -15.60 8.95
CA PRO A 413 -11.37 -16.69 9.24
C PRO A 413 -10.62 -17.13 7.97
N MET A 414 -9.31 -17.36 8.11
CA MET A 414 -8.49 -18.06 7.12
C MET A 414 -8.32 -19.52 7.54
N LYS A 415 -8.78 -20.46 6.71
CA LYS A 415 -8.67 -21.89 6.97
C LYS A 415 -7.36 -22.41 6.38
N LYS A 416 -6.46 -22.93 7.21
CA LYS A 416 -5.26 -23.66 6.78
C LYS A 416 -5.64 -25.10 6.39
N ARG A 417 -4.85 -25.74 5.52
CA ARG A 417 -5.06 -27.15 5.13
C ARG A 417 -4.81 -28.07 6.32
N GLU A 418 -5.74 -28.99 6.60
CA GLU A 418 -5.69 -29.89 7.77
C GLU A 418 -4.51 -30.89 7.76
N ASN A 419 -3.91 -31.16 6.59
CA ASN A 419 -2.86 -32.17 6.39
C ASN A 419 -1.46 -31.60 6.11
N TYR A 420 -1.17 -30.35 6.49
CA TYR A 420 0.18 -29.81 6.32
C TYR A 420 1.15 -30.42 7.36
N GLN A 421 1.91 -31.44 6.95
CA GLN A 421 3.04 -31.95 7.73
C GLN A 421 4.18 -30.93 7.66
N ALA A 422 4.22 -30.01 8.61
CA ALA A 422 5.49 -29.42 8.98
C ALA A 422 6.39 -30.57 9.49
N ASN A 423 7.67 -30.61 9.10
CA ASN A 423 8.65 -31.52 9.68
C ASN A 423 8.92 -31.14 11.15
N ALA A 424 7.93 -31.31 12.03
CA ALA A 424 7.96 -31.35 13.50
C ALA A 424 6.51 -31.49 14.01
N PRO A 425 6.24 -32.26 15.09
CA PRO A 425 4.90 -32.39 15.63
C PRO A 425 4.50 -31.08 16.33
N VAL A 426 3.63 -30.28 15.71
CA VAL A 426 2.98 -29.12 16.35
C VAL A 426 1.48 -29.20 16.07
N ALA A 427 0.68 -29.08 17.12
CA ALA A 427 -0.78 -29.12 17.07
C ALA A 427 -1.36 -28.03 16.14
N PRO A 428 -2.50 -28.28 15.47
CA PRO A 428 -3.07 -27.33 14.53
C PRO A 428 -3.55 -26.06 15.25
N SER A 429 -2.88 -24.93 15.03
CA SER A 429 -3.28 -23.64 15.58
C SER A 429 -4.15 -22.85 14.60
N THR A 430 -5.34 -22.46 15.03
CA THR A 430 -6.19 -21.50 14.34
C THR A 430 -5.51 -20.13 14.36
N THR A 431 -4.87 -19.76 13.26
CA THR A 431 -4.27 -18.43 13.10
C THR A 431 -5.39 -17.41 12.86
N THR A 432 -5.59 -16.47 13.77
CA THR A 432 -6.52 -15.34 13.57
C THR A 432 -5.93 -14.36 12.57
N ASN A 433 -6.72 -13.78 11.67
CA ASN A 433 -6.21 -12.85 10.65
C ASN A 433 -5.48 -11.63 11.22
N THR A 434 -5.87 -11.17 12.41
CA THR A 434 -5.21 -10.09 13.16
C THR A 434 -3.72 -10.38 13.40
N THR A 435 -3.36 -11.66 13.54
CA THR A 435 -1.99 -12.13 13.78
C THR A 435 -1.23 -12.47 12.49
N TYR A 436 -1.93 -12.67 11.37
CA TYR A 436 -1.32 -13.07 10.10
C TYR A 436 -0.77 -11.88 9.29
N TYR A 437 -1.47 -10.75 9.29
CA TYR A 437 -1.15 -9.57 8.46
C TYR A 437 -0.25 -8.51 9.14
N GLY A 438 0.03 -8.64 10.43
CA GLY A 438 0.80 -7.67 11.21
C GLY A 438 2.33 -7.76 11.06
N GLY A 439 2.90 -7.73 9.84
CA GLY A 439 4.33 -7.99 9.55
C GLY A 439 5.37 -7.01 10.14
N GLY A 440 6.49 -7.56 10.68
CA GLY A 440 7.52 -6.95 11.56
C GLY A 440 8.15 -5.59 11.22
N GLY A 441 8.71 -4.94 12.26
CA GLY A 441 9.35 -3.61 12.21
C GLY A 441 8.90 -2.71 13.36
N GLY A 442 9.72 -2.59 14.41
CA GLY A 442 9.36 -1.85 15.64
C GLY A 442 10.32 -0.75 16.07
N GLY A 443 11.45 -0.61 15.36
CA GLY A 443 12.50 0.34 15.71
C GLY A 443 13.17 0.02 17.04
N CYS A 444 14.49 0.09 17.10
CA CYS A 444 15.21 -0.11 18.37
C CYS A 444 16.44 0.79 18.45
N PHE A 445 16.86 1.07 19.68
CA PHE A 445 18.03 1.88 20.03
C PHE A 445 19.22 1.00 20.40
N ASP A 446 20.42 1.49 20.14
CA ASP A 446 21.63 0.88 20.69
C ASP A 446 21.77 1.18 22.19
N ALA A 447 22.40 0.29 22.94
CA ALA A 447 22.60 0.46 24.38
C ALA A 447 23.37 1.76 24.73
N LEU A 448 24.30 2.16 23.86
CA LEU A 448 25.20 3.31 24.07
C LEU A 448 24.57 4.66 23.77
N SER A 449 23.37 4.68 23.17
CA SER A 449 22.63 5.94 23.05
C SER A 449 22.20 6.41 24.43
N THR A 450 22.01 7.71 24.64
CA THR A 450 21.77 8.29 25.96
C THR A 450 20.39 8.95 26.05
N VAL A 451 19.84 8.99 27.26
CA VAL A 451 18.65 9.76 27.61
C VAL A 451 18.92 10.53 28.90
N LYS A 452 18.25 11.67 29.05
CA LYS A 452 18.26 12.38 30.33
C LYS A 452 17.24 11.77 31.29
N VAL A 453 17.69 11.42 32.49
CA VAL A 453 16.88 10.88 33.58
C VAL A 453 16.88 11.86 34.75
N LEU A 454 15.69 12.16 35.29
CA LEU A 454 15.56 12.99 36.49
C LEU A 454 15.86 12.16 37.74
N LYS A 455 16.91 12.50 38.48
CA LYS A 455 17.34 11.81 39.71
C LYS A 455 17.45 12.79 40.87
N VAL A 456 17.27 12.29 42.09
CA VAL A 456 17.58 13.06 43.31
C VAL A 456 19.09 13.03 43.51
N CYS A 457 19.71 14.20 43.52
CA CYS A 457 21.13 14.35 43.83
C CYS A 457 21.36 14.03 45.31
N ALA A 458 22.28 13.11 45.60
CA ALA A 458 22.54 12.63 46.96
C ALA A 458 23.10 13.72 47.88
N GLU A 459 23.75 14.74 47.31
CA GLU A 459 24.42 15.82 48.05
C GLU A 459 23.49 17.00 48.30
N SER A 460 22.73 17.42 47.28
CA SER A 460 21.86 18.60 47.33
C SER A 460 20.41 18.28 47.72
N ASN A 461 20.01 17.00 47.62
CA ASN A 461 18.64 16.52 47.73
C ASN A 461 17.67 17.23 46.74
N LEU A 462 18.21 17.83 45.68
CA LEU A 462 17.46 18.45 44.58
C LEU A 462 17.34 17.48 43.42
N LEU A 463 16.36 17.73 42.55
CA LEU A 463 16.19 16.97 41.31
C LEU A 463 17.16 17.51 40.25
N GLU A 464 17.95 16.62 39.66
CA GLU A 464 18.93 16.93 38.62
C GLU A 464 18.74 15.99 37.43
N GLU A 465 18.95 16.51 36.22
CA GLU A 465 18.97 15.71 34.99
C GLU A 465 20.34 15.08 34.82
N VAL A 466 20.39 13.76 34.85
CA VAL A 466 21.61 12.99 34.61
C VAL A 466 21.51 12.30 33.25
N GLU A 467 22.57 12.35 32.45
CA GLU A 467 22.66 11.59 31.22
C GLU A 467 22.93 10.11 31.53
N VAL A 468 22.09 9.23 31.01
CA VAL A 468 22.13 7.78 31.28
C VAL A 468 22.10 7.04 29.94
N GLU A 469 22.99 6.08 29.76
CA GLU A 469 22.94 5.17 28.61
C GLU A 469 21.66 4.33 28.63
N LEU A 470 21.06 4.09 27.47
CA LEU A 470 19.79 3.37 27.36
C LEU A 470 19.88 1.94 27.92
N GLY A 471 21.05 1.31 27.86
CA GLY A 471 21.30 0.01 28.51
C GLY A 471 21.20 0.04 30.05
N GLU A 472 21.37 1.21 30.65
CA GLU A 472 21.35 1.43 32.11
C GLU A 472 20.03 2.00 32.64
N VAL A 473 19.10 2.36 31.75
CA VAL A 473 17.74 2.77 32.14
C VAL A 473 17.01 1.59 32.79
N ARG A 474 16.23 1.87 33.84
CA ARG A 474 15.44 0.89 34.60
C ARG A 474 13.99 1.35 34.75
N ARG A 475 13.13 0.42 35.16
CA ARG A 475 11.76 0.75 35.58
C ARG A 475 11.77 1.87 36.62
N ASN A 476 10.79 2.75 36.56
CA ASN A 476 10.58 3.90 37.43
C ASN A 476 11.55 5.07 37.21
N ASP A 477 12.54 4.96 36.33
CA ASP A 477 13.29 6.12 35.88
C ASP A 477 12.35 7.12 35.20
N LEU A 478 12.50 8.40 35.55
CA LEU A 478 11.80 9.50 34.93
C LEU A 478 12.63 10.00 33.76
N VAL A 479 12.32 9.54 32.55
CA VAL A 479 13.05 9.87 31.32
C VAL A 479 12.48 11.12 30.68
N ARG A 480 13.34 11.92 30.06
CA ARG A 480 12.95 13.14 29.35
C ARG A 480 12.23 12.82 28.04
N VAL A 481 11.04 13.39 27.88
CA VAL A 481 10.13 13.17 26.74
C VAL A 481 9.60 14.50 26.20
N VAL A 482 8.96 14.46 25.03
CA VAL A 482 8.14 15.55 24.52
C VAL A 482 6.67 15.17 24.68
N ASP A 483 5.88 16.08 25.27
CA ASP A 483 4.45 15.87 25.44
C ASP A 483 3.65 16.18 24.16
N GLU A 484 2.33 16.01 24.23
CA GLU A 484 1.42 16.26 23.10
C GLU A 484 1.39 17.72 22.63
N ARG A 485 1.85 18.66 23.47
CA ARG A 485 1.91 20.09 23.16
C ARG A 485 3.25 20.48 22.54
N GLY A 486 4.20 19.55 22.44
CA GLY A 486 5.55 19.81 21.96
C GLY A 486 6.49 20.31 23.05
N GLU A 487 6.08 20.28 24.31
CA GLU A 487 6.88 20.77 25.44
C GLU A 487 7.68 19.64 26.07
N VAL A 488 8.83 20.01 26.65
CA VAL A 488 9.67 19.07 27.39
C VAL A 488 8.97 18.65 28.68
N ALA A 489 8.86 17.34 28.88
CA ALA A 489 8.29 16.73 30.09
C ALA A 489 9.13 15.53 30.54
N PHE A 490 8.68 14.86 31.59
CA PHE A 490 9.24 13.59 32.06
C PHE A 490 8.14 12.54 32.10
N ALA A 491 8.46 11.32 31.68
CA ALA A 491 7.58 10.17 31.82
C ALA A 491 8.31 9.04 32.53
N ARG A 492 7.60 8.34 33.40
CA ARG A 492 8.13 7.14 34.05
C ARG A 492 8.22 5.98 33.07
N VAL A 493 9.35 5.28 33.11
CA VAL A 493 9.54 4.01 32.41
C VAL A 493 8.74 2.91 33.11
N LEU A 494 7.74 2.35 32.42
CA LEU A 494 6.98 1.19 32.89
C LEU A 494 7.69 -0.12 32.60
N CYS A 495 8.32 -0.23 31.43
CA CYS A 495 9.05 -1.42 31.04
C CYS A 495 10.22 -1.09 30.10
N VAL A 496 11.38 -1.69 30.36
CA VAL A 496 12.53 -1.73 29.45
C VAL A 496 12.46 -3.02 28.63
N VAL A 497 12.45 -2.90 27.30
CA VAL A 497 12.37 -4.04 26.38
C VAL A 497 13.75 -4.29 25.79
N LYS A 498 14.39 -5.37 26.21
CA LYS A 498 15.73 -5.79 25.76
C LYS A 498 15.60 -6.86 24.68
N ILE A 499 16.05 -6.57 23.47
CA ILE A 499 15.86 -7.44 22.31
C ILE A 499 17.22 -7.97 21.85
N GLU A 500 17.39 -9.29 21.86
CA GLU A 500 18.62 -9.96 21.44
C GLU A 500 18.84 -9.81 19.92
N ILE A 501 20.07 -9.51 19.52
CA ILE A 501 20.50 -9.41 18.13
C ILE A 501 21.20 -10.73 17.74
N ASP A 502 20.77 -11.36 16.64
CA ASP A 502 21.45 -12.55 16.11
C ASP A 502 22.91 -12.22 15.78
N ALA A 503 23.83 -12.97 16.41
CA ALA A 503 25.28 -12.84 16.27
C ALA A 503 25.77 -12.98 14.82
N LYS A 504 25.04 -13.69 13.95
CA LYS A 504 25.36 -13.82 12.51
C LYS A 504 24.83 -12.65 11.67
N ALA A 505 23.87 -11.89 12.18
CA ALA A 505 23.15 -10.85 11.46
C ALA A 505 23.46 -9.43 11.95
N GLN A 506 24.59 -9.22 12.65
CA GLN A 506 25.05 -7.95 13.24
C GLN A 506 24.43 -6.72 12.56
N ARG A 507 23.37 -6.18 13.17
CA ARG A 507 22.49 -5.21 12.49
C ARG A 507 23.28 -3.96 12.13
N GLU A 508 23.27 -3.63 10.84
CA GLU A 508 23.66 -2.31 10.38
C GLU A 508 22.67 -1.27 10.95
N MET A 509 23.19 -0.40 11.81
CA MET A 509 22.47 0.72 12.42
C MET A 509 22.92 2.03 11.77
N VAL A 510 22.32 3.12 12.21
CA VAL A 510 22.65 4.47 11.78
C VAL A 510 23.05 5.27 13.00
N GLN A 511 24.20 5.93 12.93
CA GLN A 511 24.61 6.95 13.88
C GLN A 511 24.29 8.33 13.31
N LEU A 512 23.57 9.14 14.07
CA LEU A 512 23.29 10.53 13.74
C LEU A 512 24.30 11.47 14.42
N GLU A 513 24.38 12.69 13.88
CA GLU A 513 25.05 13.80 14.57
C GLU A 513 24.43 13.99 15.97
N GLY A 514 25.28 14.11 17.00
CA GLY A 514 24.84 14.12 18.40
C GLY A 514 24.94 12.76 19.11
N GLY A 515 25.27 11.68 18.40
CA GLY A 515 25.65 10.39 19.01
C GLY A 515 24.54 9.34 19.10
N LEU A 516 23.31 9.64 18.68
CA LEU A 516 22.22 8.66 18.60
C LEU A 516 22.59 7.50 17.66
N ILE A 517 22.61 6.28 18.17
CA ILE A 517 22.77 5.06 17.37
C ILE A 517 21.45 4.28 17.38
N ILE A 518 20.85 4.14 16.20
CA ILE A 518 19.47 3.68 16.07
C ILE A 518 19.26 2.84 14.80
N THR A 519 18.25 1.96 14.79
CA THR A 519 17.92 1.20 13.58
C THR A 519 17.47 2.12 12.44
N LYS A 520 17.85 1.78 11.20
CA LYS A 520 17.63 2.57 9.96
C LYS A 520 16.21 3.11 9.75
N ASN A 521 15.20 2.40 10.26
CA ASN A 521 13.78 2.69 10.05
C ASN A 521 13.03 3.00 11.37
N HIS A 522 13.72 3.31 12.47
CA HIS A 522 13.04 3.76 13.69
C HIS A 522 12.53 5.20 13.47
N PRO A 523 11.24 5.51 13.63
CA PRO A 523 10.71 6.86 13.40
C PRO A 523 11.32 7.91 14.35
N ILE A 524 11.86 8.98 13.79
CA ILE A 524 12.40 10.12 14.55
C ILE A 524 11.71 11.41 14.11
N ARG A 525 11.57 12.39 15.02
CA ARG A 525 11.05 13.72 14.72
C ARG A 525 12.16 14.75 14.79
N ARG A 526 12.33 15.54 13.74
CA ARG A 526 13.26 16.69 13.68
C ARG A 526 12.53 17.90 13.14
N ASN A 527 12.66 19.03 13.83
CA ASN A 527 11.98 20.28 13.46
C ASN A 527 10.46 20.09 13.27
N GLY A 528 9.85 19.27 14.13
CA GLY A 528 8.41 18.96 14.08
C GLY A 528 7.98 17.94 13.02
N VAL A 529 8.88 17.45 12.16
CA VAL A 529 8.57 16.51 11.07
C VAL A 529 9.11 15.12 11.37
N TRP A 530 8.25 14.09 11.22
CA TRP A 530 8.66 12.68 11.35
C TRP A 530 9.37 12.18 10.09
N GLY A 531 10.43 11.40 10.28
CA GLY A 531 11.25 10.83 9.21
C GLY A 531 12.05 9.61 9.69
N LEU A 532 12.88 9.05 8.82
CA LEU A 532 13.71 7.89 9.14
C LEU A 532 15.20 8.29 9.30
N PRO A 533 15.93 7.71 10.28
CA PRO A 533 17.34 8.02 10.53
C PRO A 533 18.23 7.88 9.30
N LYS A 534 17.95 6.89 8.43
CA LYS A 534 18.71 6.67 7.19
C LYS A 534 18.61 7.83 6.19
N GLN A 535 17.60 8.68 6.30
CA GLN A 535 17.36 9.82 5.40
C GLN A 535 18.04 11.09 5.92
N VAL A 536 18.55 11.09 7.16
CA VAL A 536 19.13 12.27 7.81
C VAL A 536 20.46 12.64 7.12
N PRO A 537 20.66 13.90 6.69
CA PRO A 537 21.95 14.36 6.20
C PRO A 537 23.06 14.13 7.23
N GLY A 538 24.18 13.55 6.81
CA GLY A 538 25.31 13.23 7.69
C GLY A 538 25.16 11.94 8.50
N ALA A 539 24.06 11.19 8.34
CA ALA A 539 23.89 9.88 8.95
C ALA A 539 24.96 8.89 8.48
N VAL A 540 25.64 8.23 9.43
CA VAL A 540 26.68 7.24 9.14
C VAL A 540 26.17 5.85 9.45
N THR A 541 26.40 4.89 8.54
CA THR A 541 26.09 3.48 8.83
C THR A 541 27.15 2.92 9.78
N VAL A 542 26.69 2.39 10.91
CA VAL A 542 27.54 1.80 11.94
C VAL A 542 27.08 0.37 12.26
N ARG A 543 27.93 -0.39 12.95
CA ARG A 543 27.56 -1.69 13.50
C ARG A 543 27.42 -1.57 15.01
N SER A 544 26.34 -2.13 15.56
CA SER A 544 26.19 -2.21 17.01
C SER A 544 27.34 -3.02 17.60
N SER A 545 27.99 -2.49 18.63
CA SER A 545 29.00 -3.20 19.43
C SER A 545 28.35 -4.08 20.52
N THR A 546 27.03 -4.08 20.63
CA THR A 546 26.29 -4.73 21.70
C THR A 546 25.46 -5.91 21.18
N ALA A 547 25.21 -6.90 22.04
CA ALA A 547 24.40 -8.06 21.68
C ALA A 547 22.88 -7.78 21.73
N HIS A 548 22.46 -6.57 22.13
CA HIS A 548 21.07 -6.25 22.37
C HIS A 548 20.72 -4.83 21.92
N VAL A 549 19.52 -4.66 21.38
CA VAL A 549 18.90 -3.35 21.17
C VAL A 549 17.75 -3.14 22.15
N TYR A 550 17.41 -1.88 22.40
CA TYR A 550 16.47 -1.47 23.43
C TYR A 550 15.28 -0.73 22.83
N ASN A 551 14.12 -0.84 23.49
CA ASN A 551 12.98 0.06 23.33
C ASN A 551 12.23 0.11 24.69
N PHE A 552 11.28 1.02 24.84
CA PHE A 552 10.67 1.34 26.12
C PHE A 552 9.15 1.35 26.03
N VAL A 553 8.49 1.06 27.15
CA VAL A 553 7.08 1.38 27.39
C VAL A 553 7.05 2.45 28.47
N LEU A 554 6.46 3.59 28.14
CA LEU A 554 6.34 4.75 29.03
C LEU A 554 4.91 4.88 29.55
N GLU A 555 4.73 5.55 30.67
CA GLU A 555 3.40 5.75 31.27
C GLU A 555 2.52 6.74 30.49
N HIS A 556 3.15 7.71 29.82
CA HIS A 556 2.54 8.69 28.92
C HIS A 556 3.63 9.30 28.04
N SER A 557 3.25 10.18 27.11
CA SER A 557 4.18 10.97 26.27
C SER A 557 5.28 10.11 25.62
N HIS A 558 4.87 9.31 24.64
CA HIS A 558 5.70 8.27 24.04
C HIS A 558 6.78 8.77 23.05
N VAL A 559 7.18 10.03 23.14
CA VAL A 559 8.24 10.65 22.33
C VAL A 559 9.45 10.90 23.23
N LEU A 560 10.39 9.94 23.24
CA LEU A 560 11.60 9.94 24.05
C LEU A 560 12.69 10.80 23.40
N LEU A 561 13.38 11.65 24.18
CA LEU A 561 14.55 12.38 23.67
C LEU A 561 15.83 11.55 23.87
N VAL A 562 16.28 10.89 22.80
CA VAL A 562 17.51 10.08 22.82
C VAL A 562 18.64 10.85 22.13
N ASN A 563 19.72 11.15 22.87
CA ASN A 563 20.79 12.06 22.45
C ASN A 563 20.24 13.41 21.92
N GLY A 564 19.13 13.89 22.50
CA GLY A 564 18.45 15.11 22.08
C GLY A 564 17.56 14.98 20.83
N VAL A 565 17.44 13.79 20.23
CA VAL A 565 16.57 13.53 19.08
C VAL A 565 15.27 12.88 19.56
N GLU A 566 14.15 13.39 19.06
CA GLU A 566 12.81 12.88 19.41
C GLU A 566 12.54 11.54 18.70
N CYS A 567 12.27 10.49 19.47
CA CYS A 567 12.09 9.13 18.99
C CYS A 567 10.81 8.51 19.58
N CYS A 568 10.02 7.80 18.77
CA CYS A 568 8.82 7.13 19.29
C CYS A 568 9.16 5.87 20.10
N THR A 569 8.43 5.60 21.16
CA THR A 569 8.53 4.37 21.96
C THR A 569 7.38 3.42 21.64
N PHE A 570 7.37 2.20 22.20
CA PHE A 570 6.27 1.27 21.97
C PHE A 570 4.94 1.76 22.58
N GLY A 571 3.85 1.50 21.87
CA GLY A 571 2.50 1.91 22.27
C GLY A 571 2.24 3.40 22.11
N HIS A 572 2.94 4.08 21.20
CA HIS A 572 2.92 5.55 21.14
C HIS A 572 1.62 6.21 20.66
N GLN A 573 0.71 5.47 20.05
CA GLN A 573 -0.60 5.89 19.51
C GLN A 573 -0.60 7.05 18.49
N LEU A 574 0.57 7.61 18.14
CA LEU A 574 0.74 8.59 17.07
C LEU A 574 0.16 8.09 15.73
N GLN A 575 -0.57 8.97 15.05
CA GLN A 575 -1.23 8.71 13.75
C GLN A 575 -0.43 9.27 12.55
N ASP A 576 0.86 9.54 12.75
CA ASP A 576 1.74 10.04 11.70
C ASP A 576 2.08 8.92 10.70
N PRO A 577 2.07 9.15 9.37
CA PRO A 577 2.33 8.11 8.38
C PRO A 577 3.69 7.40 8.49
N VAL A 578 4.72 8.06 9.03
CA VAL A 578 6.05 7.50 9.23
C VAL A 578 6.14 6.76 10.56
N ALA A 579 5.53 7.32 11.61
CA ALA A 579 5.59 6.73 12.95
C ALA A 579 4.55 5.61 13.17
N TRP A 580 3.39 5.68 12.52
CA TRP A 580 2.27 4.79 12.77
C TRP A 580 2.56 3.35 12.35
N HIS A 581 2.15 2.42 13.21
CA HIS A 581 2.26 1.00 12.94
C HIS A 581 1.14 0.22 13.66
N PRO A 582 0.37 -0.67 13.00
CA PRO A 582 -0.82 -1.33 13.58
C PRO A 582 -0.56 -2.14 14.86
N PHE A 583 0.63 -2.72 15.02
CA PHE A 583 1.08 -3.42 16.24
C PHE A 583 1.88 -2.52 17.21
N TYR A 584 3.02 -1.98 16.78
CA TYR A 584 3.94 -1.25 17.68
C TYR A 584 3.45 0.13 18.14
N ALA A 585 2.54 0.77 17.40
CA ALA A 585 1.95 2.04 17.82
C ALA A 585 0.77 1.85 18.78
N THR A 586 0.24 0.64 18.93
CA THR A 586 -1.02 0.41 19.66
C THR A 586 -0.77 -0.35 20.97
N GLU A 587 -1.81 -0.48 21.80
CA GLU A 587 -1.79 -1.30 23.01
C GLU A 587 -1.46 -2.79 22.76
N GLN A 588 -1.50 -3.25 21.50
CA GLN A 588 -1.20 -4.65 21.17
C GLN A 588 0.23 -5.05 21.55
N VAL A 589 1.21 -4.16 21.34
CA VAL A 589 2.59 -4.45 21.76
C VAL A 589 2.71 -4.47 23.29
N ILE A 590 2.03 -3.55 23.99
CA ILE A 590 2.04 -3.48 25.46
C ILE A 590 1.44 -4.75 26.05
N ASN A 591 0.26 -5.15 25.59
CA ASN A 591 -0.43 -6.37 26.01
C ASN A 591 0.43 -7.63 25.75
N THR A 592 1.16 -7.66 24.64
CA THR A 592 2.09 -8.75 24.35
C THR A 592 3.24 -8.78 25.36
N LEU A 593 3.91 -7.65 25.57
CA LEU A 593 5.03 -7.56 26.51
C LEU A 593 4.60 -7.88 27.94
N ALA A 594 3.37 -7.53 28.32
CA ALA A 594 2.79 -7.81 29.62
C ALA A 594 2.67 -9.30 29.95
N THR A 595 2.65 -10.17 28.94
CA THR A 595 2.63 -11.63 29.14
C THR A 595 4.01 -12.25 29.32
N LEU A 596 5.10 -11.50 29.12
CA LEU A 596 6.46 -12.03 29.21
C LEU A 596 6.99 -12.03 30.65
N PRO A 597 7.80 -13.05 31.01
CA PRO A 597 8.53 -13.04 32.27
C PRO A 597 9.36 -11.76 32.42
N GLY A 598 9.26 -11.12 33.59
CA GLY A 598 9.97 -9.88 33.89
C GLY A 598 9.14 -8.61 33.70
N TRP A 599 7.94 -8.68 33.12
CA TRP A 599 7.03 -7.53 33.04
C TRP A 599 6.74 -6.91 34.42
N GLU A 600 6.42 -7.74 35.41
CA GLU A 600 6.21 -7.31 36.80
C GLU A 600 7.46 -6.71 37.45
N ASN A 601 8.65 -6.98 36.91
CA ASN A 601 9.91 -6.37 37.33
C ASN A 601 10.28 -5.13 36.48
N GLY A 602 9.45 -4.80 35.47
CA GLY A 602 9.64 -3.70 34.52
C GLY A 602 10.81 -3.86 33.55
N ALA A 603 11.24 -5.09 33.30
CA ALA A 603 12.23 -5.39 32.28
C ALA A 603 11.95 -6.75 31.64
N VAL A 604 11.79 -6.77 30.32
CA VAL A 604 11.51 -8.00 29.56
C VAL A 604 12.62 -8.26 28.55
N ALA A 605 13.00 -9.52 28.41
CA ALA A 605 13.96 -9.98 27.41
C ALA A 605 13.23 -10.67 26.26
N VAL A 606 13.58 -10.31 25.02
CA VAL A 606 12.95 -10.82 23.81
C VAL A 606 14.00 -11.39 22.88
N ASN A 607 13.85 -12.67 22.57
CA ASN A 607 14.68 -13.34 21.58
C ASN A 607 13.93 -13.33 20.24
N GLY A 608 14.46 -12.60 19.26
CA GLY A 608 13.83 -12.45 17.94
C GLY A 608 12.75 -11.37 17.90
N SER A 609 11.62 -11.66 17.23
CA SER A 609 10.58 -10.66 16.96
C SER A 609 9.48 -10.66 18.03
N ILE A 610 9.26 -9.51 18.69
CA ILE A 610 8.15 -9.30 19.66
C ILE A 610 6.79 -9.72 19.08
N ARG A 611 6.58 -9.49 17.78
CA ARG A 611 5.33 -9.89 17.12
C ARG A 611 5.15 -11.40 17.05
N LYS A 612 6.24 -12.15 16.82
CA LYS A 612 6.21 -13.61 16.86
C LYS A 612 5.83 -14.14 18.26
N LEU A 613 6.21 -13.44 19.33
CA LEU A 613 5.87 -13.82 20.72
C LEU A 613 4.38 -13.65 21.05
N ALA A 614 3.73 -12.58 20.57
CA ALA A 614 2.28 -12.38 20.69
C ALA A 614 1.49 -13.59 20.18
N TYR A 615 2.02 -14.27 19.16
CA TYR A 615 1.38 -15.40 18.50
C TYR A 615 1.46 -16.69 19.32
N THR A 616 2.51 -16.87 20.13
CA THR A 616 2.70 -18.07 20.96
C THR A 616 1.81 -18.05 22.22
N LEU A 617 1.46 -16.87 22.74
CA LEU A 617 0.75 -16.70 24.02
C LEU A 617 -0.78 -16.66 23.87
N SER A 618 -1.30 -16.35 22.68
CA SER A 618 -2.75 -16.33 22.37
C SER A 618 -3.42 -17.73 22.36
N THR A 619 -2.65 -18.80 22.49
CA THR A 619 -3.14 -20.19 22.49
C THR A 619 -3.53 -20.71 23.89
N SER A 620 -3.42 -19.89 24.94
CA SER A 620 -3.83 -20.25 26.31
C SER A 620 -4.70 -19.18 27.00
N CYS A 621 -6.00 -19.50 27.18
CA CYS A 621 -6.99 -18.97 28.16
C CYS A 621 -7.82 -17.68 27.88
N LEU A 622 -9.08 -17.90 27.43
CA LEU A 622 -10.43 -17.36 27.84
C LEU A 622 -10.78 -15.83 27.75
N PRO A 623 -12.06 -15.40 27.97
CA PRO A 623 -13.11 -15.15 26.97
C PRO A 623 -13.53 -13.66 26.82
N ILE A 624 -14.05 -13.26 25.65
CA ILE A 624 -14.48 -11.88 25.36
C ILE A 624 -15.98 -11.71 25.67
N SER A 625 -16.33 -10.73 26.51
CA SER A 625 -17.70 -10.25 26.71
C SER A 625 -18.03 -9.12 25.71
N ASN A 626 -19.13 -9.29 24.99
CA ASN A 626 -19.70 -8.34 24.05
C ASN A 626 -20.39 -7.18 24.78
N THR A 627 -20.13 -5.93 24.39
CA THR A 627 -21.15 -4.86 24.31
C THR A 627 -20.65 -3.73 23.40
N PHE A 628 -21.24 -3.61 22.21
CA PHE A 628 -21.16 -2.40 21.37
C PHE A 628 -22.58 -2.04 20.95
N THR A 629 -22.98 -0.80 21.24
CA THR A 629 -24.25 -0.21 20.77
C THR A 629 -23.94 1.09 20.03
N GLN A 630 -24.36 1.10 18.76
CA GLN A 630 -24.87 2.21 17.94
C GLN A 630 -24.28 3.61 18.08
N THR A 631 -23.87 4.20 16.94
CA THR A 631 -24.50 5.41 16.37
C THR A 631 -24.11 5.56 14.89
N THR A 632 -25.09 5.59 13.98
CA THR A 632 -24.93 5.91 12.57
C THR A 632 -25.93 7.01 12.23
N GLN A 633 -25.48 8.19 11.85
CA GLN A 633 -26.24 9.17 11.06
C GLN A 633 -25.30 10.30 10.62
N LEU A 634 -25.09 10.43 9.30
CA LEU A 634 -25.02 11.68 8.53
C LEU A 634 -24.43 11.40 7.13
N ILE A 635 -25.22 11.76 6.12
CA ILE A 635 -24.90 12.32 4.78
C ILE A 635 -25.95 11.80 3.78
N GLN A 636 -26.94 12.66 3.51
CA GLN A 636 -27.76 12.67 2.29
C GLN A 636 -27.15 13.66 1.30
#